data_AF-A0A9E4VWS6-F1
#
_entry.id   AF-A0A9E4VWS6-F1
#
_cell.length_a   1.000
_cell.length_b   1.000
_cell.length_c   1.000
_cell.angle_alpha   90.00
_cell.angle_beta   90.00
_cell.angle_gamma   90.00
#
_symmetry.space_group_name_H-M   'P 1'
#
loop_
_entity.id
_entity.type
_entity.pdbx_description
1 polymer ?
#
loop_
_entity_poly.entity_id
_entity_poly.type
_entity_poly.pdbx_seq_one_letter_code
_entity_poly.pdbx_strand_id
1 'polypeptide(L)'
;MTSGPISEIESELAKLPPAVLEAYHEANETVKESFGEEEIGLWAKEGLTIGTQTVRSWESAIEYYRVSPEVSKFLSFPSFMQWARCGTYLAQDSPTLAVSFFKASVSIVPNLRPQYIPRWAGLGRSLYKGTWKSSTLAAKFFEVSPDLVRNLPFWDVEVFASLIEALSYKSYDVAGECLVLGRDVLPAMGREREPFLAMSRALIDTSWREVKTCLELVPRALQLVDESQTGRFLKLGERLAKVGLRNTSRFLSDGTQALSKVPQGSQGYILDLCDALVVITPDAVPPFLRSLDTVLNRITVSQLDTWFQHGAHLLQENPESGIAFFKIESNTSESMLETLSSSLELDRVKGILRLYCQALAGTGLEIFDTQELVRRNIGWVDEDSASTDGTKIFLPPVVDHYPNKQDNFSWFKVVSTHQVSHLEFGSFRYEFEKAATQFEDRRHEMEQKALQRKEEQRAAARESYEMAARLLTSGAEGDVDMTPAYVDPNDAGNMRTFTDIGRFLDIFENGRLVFDIFTVLEDCRLDYRIKVEYPGIRAASSRVQNETLEKRQRIEDMPLQQGMVELLIHMSLDQFQDLPVAKEYQEAAEMLSRILHQLRTAAANVEDTAEATLRAYEVISRVPNQQEEEDQFEEQDLEETGDFSEEDFQSLVDQLQAGMDASSDSGDGDSYESPDPVDYRGDFKPEMVQLLTKLQADSGDQGEAQPMTQEMLEQLLQESPELELDAEQGEVDSNVSMFAQNIMKEAGAPPPNSQPGEGYGPLLHDDDSGGELEAREPETFVYDEWDFRANDYKPRWCIVKEKMVEEGDASFYHETLKTYSSLATHIRRQFEMIVPESMRKTYRLLDGEDIDLNAALEAWCDLKMGVPPDEKIYWHRNRNRREVAVVFLLDMSASTAEAIDEGRQTVDDRDAPDDPVEYMVWLRRRREGLVRRNYKRIIDLEKEGTTLLINALESIGDTYGIYGFSGYGRENVEFYVIKDIDEDFSDKVKRRIDKITPLHATRMGAAIRHATTKLENQDARTKILFLISDGRPQDRGYSREGVEKEYAVHDTHMALVEARRKDITPFCLTVDKAGHDYLKSMCGDMGYEVLTDIWSLPERLPMLYRQLTSVR
;
A
#
# COMPACT_ATOMS: atom_id res chain seq x y z
N MET A 1 95.85 -15.20 -1.39
CA MET A 1 94.91 -16.32 -1.12
C MET A 1 94.51 -16.25 0.34
N THR A 2 93.39 -15.61 0.61
CA THR A 2 92.47 -15.85 1.74
C THR A 2 91.20 -15.12 1.34
N SER A 3 90.37 -15.79 0.55
CA SER A 3 89.00 -15.37 0.23
C SER A 3 88.24 -15.24 1.55
N GLY A 4 87.80 -14.04 1.90
CA GLY A 4 86.93 -13.84 3.05
C GLY A 4 85.60 -14.57 2.86
N PRO A 5 84.85 -14.85 3.94
CA PRO A 5 83.56 -15.55 3.87
C PRO A 5 82.54 -14.89 2.91
N ILE A 6 82.69 -13.59 2.62
CA ILE A 6 81.86 -12.84 1.68
C ILE A 6 82.11 -13.24 0.22
N SER A 7 83.37 -13.48 -0.20
CA SER A 7 83.65 -13.84 -1.60
C SER A 7 83.21 -15.27 -1.95
N GLU A 8 83.13 -16.16 -0.94
CA GLU A 8 82.55 -17.49 -1.11
C GLU A 8 81.03 -17.42 -1.32
N ILE A 9 80.34 -16.53 -0.60
CA ILE A 9 78.88 -16.33 -0.77
C ILE A 9 78.56 -15.70 -2.13
N GLU A 10 79.34 -14.73 -2.61
CA GLU A 10 79.17 -14.15 -3.95
C GLU A 10 79.35 -15.19 -5.07
N SER A 11 80.31 -16.10 -4.93
CA SER A 11 80.53 -17.22 -5.86
C SER A 11 79.34 -18.20 -5.88
N GLU A 12 78.72 -18.47 -4.72
CA GLU A 12 77.53 -19.31 -4.63
C GLU A 12 76.26 -18.59 -5.16
N LEU A 13 76.10 -17.29 -4.91
CA LEU A 13 75.00 -16.49 -5.47
C LEU A 13 75.08 -16.37 -7.00
N ALA A 14 76.28 -16.34 -7.57
CA ALA A 14 76.48 -16.33 -9.03
C ALA A 14 76.02 -17.61 -9.74
N LYS A 15 75.73 -18.69 -8.99
CA LYS A 15 75.13 -19.93 -9.53
C LYS A 15 73.60 -19.84 -9.68
N LEU A 16 72.96 -18.84 -9.06
CA LEU A 16 71.54 -18.54 -9.22
C LEU A 16 71.31 -17.60 -10.41
N PRO A 17 70.05 -17.34 -10.84
CA PRO A 17 69.78 -16.38 -11.92
C PRO A 17 70.43 -15.01 -11.65
N PRO A 18 70.97 -14.32 -12.68
CA PRO A 18 71.75 -13.08 -12.52
C PRO A 18 71.06 -11.99 -11.71
N ALA A 19 69.74 -11.90 -11.78
CA ALA A 19 68.92 -10.95 -11.04
C ALA A 19 69.07 -11.06 -9.50
N VAL A 20 69.43 -12.23 -8.96
CA VAL A 20 69.68 -12.41 -7.52
C VAL A 20 70.97 -11.71 -7.10
N LEU A 21 72.03 -11.86 -7.91
CA LEU A 21 73.33 -11.23 -7.66
C LEU A 21 73.24 -9.71 -7.80
N GLU A 22 72.51 -9.23 -8.81
CA GLU A 22 72.24 -7.80 -9.01
C GLU A 22 71.51 -7.18 -7.80
N ALA A 23 70.42 -7.82 -7.33
CA ALA A 23 69.68 -7.36 -6.16
C ALA A 23 70.52 -7.38 -4.87
N TYR A 24 71.40 -8.38 -4.72
CA TYR A 24 72.35 -8.44 -3.60
C TYR A 24 73.33 -7.26 -3.62
N HIS A 25 73.96 -6.98 -4.76
CA HIS A 25 74.92 -5.87 -4.87
C HIS A 25 74.27 -4.51 -4.63
N GLU A 26 73.08 -4.28 -5.19
CA GLU A 26 72.31 -3.04 -4.97
C GLU A 26 71.97 -2.84 -3.49
N ALA A 27 71.50 -3.90 -2.81
CA ALA A 27 71.16 -3.83 -1.39
C ALA A 27 72.40 -3.72 -0.47
N ASN A 28 73.51 -4.39 -0.82
CA ASN A 28 74.72 -4.43 -0.01
C ASN A 28 75.34 -3.04 0.19
N GLU A 29 75.26 -2.16 -0.80
CA GLU A 29 75.75 -0.77 -0.69
C GLU A 29 75.00 0.02 0.39
N THR A 30 73.70 -0.22 0.57
CA THR A 30 72.89 0.46 1.60
C THR A 30 72.92 -0.26 2.95
N VAL A 31 72.98 -1.60 2.94
CA VAL A 31 72.97 -2.41 4.18
C VAL A 31 74.28 -2.30 4.97
N LYS A 32 75.41 -2.02 4.30
CA LYS A 32 76.71 -1.70 4.95
C LYS A 32 76.65 -0.51 5.91
N GLU A 33 75.69 0.40 5.73
CA GLU A 33 75.48 1.52 6.63
C GLU A 33 74.75 1.11 7.93
N SER A 34 74.06 -0.03 7.92
CA SER A 34 73.17 -0.50 9.00
C SER A 34 73.71 -1.69 9.80
N PHE A 35 74.56 -2.54 9.22
CA PHE A 35 75.04 -3.79 9.83
C PHE A 35 76.58 -3.86 9.86
N GLY A 36 77.13 -4.56 10.86
CA GLY A 36 78.57 -4.85 10.95
C GLY A 36 79.05 -5.93 9.95
N GLU A 37 80.35 -6.09 9.76
CA GLU A 37 80.92 -7.05 8.78
C GLU A 37 80.46 -8.51 9.01
N GLU A 38 80.39 -8.96 10.27
CA GLU A 38 79.90 -10.31 10.60
C GLU A 38 78.39 -10.47 10.33
N GLU A 39 77.63 -9.40 10.57
CA GLU A 39 76.17 -9.35 10.37
C GLU A 39 75.81 -9.36 8.87
N ILE A 40 76.59 -8.67 8.04
CA ILE A 40 76.47 -8.70 6.56
C ILE A 40 76.70 -10.12 6.03
N GLY A 41 77.69 -10.83 6.59
CA GLY A 41 77.95 -12.23 6.24
C GLY A 41 76.76 -13.15 6.56
N LEU A 42 76.10 -12.93 7.70
CA LEU A 42 74.91 -13.68 8.10
C LEU A 42 73.67 -13.33 7.25
N TRP A 43 73.46 -12.05 6.94
CA TRP A 43 72.41 -11.57 6.03
C TRP A 43 72.56 -12.16 4.63
N ALA A 44 73.77 -12.09 4.05
CA ALA A 44 74.05 -12.62 2.73
C ALA A 44 73.84 -14.15 2.67
N LYS A 45 74.26 -14.86 3.73
CA LYS A 45 74.07 -16.32 3.85
C LYS A 45 72.59 -16.71 3.99
N GLU A 46 71.79 -15.94 4.70
CA GLU A 46 70.35 -16.20 4.83
C GLU A 46 69.63 -15.98 3.50
N GLY A 47 69.97 -14.94 2.73
CA GLY A 47 69.42 -14.74 1.39
C GLY A 47 69.80 -15.84 0.39
N LEU A 48 71.03 -16.37 0.46
CA LEU A 48 71.44 -17.56 -0.29
C LEU A 48 70.62 -18.80 0.15
N THR A 49 70.37 -18.93 1.44
CA THR A 49 69.53 -20.01 2.00
C THR A 49 68.11 -19.91 1.46
N ILE A 50 67.50 -18.72 1.44
CA ILE A 50 66.18 -18.48 0.85
C ILE A 50 66.17 -18.89 -0.63
N GLY A 51 67.16 -18.45 -1.41
CA GLY A 51 67.23 -18.68 -2.85
C GLY A 51 67.40 -20.14 -3.28
N THR A 52 67.81 -21.01 -2.35
CA THR A 52 68.14 -22.42 -2.62
C THR A 52 67.11 -23.42 -2.08
N GLN A 53 66.01 -22.96 -1.45
CA GLN A 53 65.00 -23.87 -0.90
C GLN A 53 64.25 -24.69 -1.96
N THR A 54 63.88 -24.06 -3.09
CA THR A 54 63.19 -24.71 -4.22
C THR A 54 63.68 -24.13 -5.55
N VAL A 55 63.27 -24.73 -6.67
CA VAL A 55 63.66 -24.32 -8.03
C VAL A 55 63.29 -22.86 -8.35
N ARG A 56 62.24 -22.30 -7.71
CA ARG A 56 61.81 -20.90 -7.91
C ARG A 56 62.04 -19.99 -6.70
N SER A 57 62.67 -20.47 -5.62
CA SER A 57 62.89 -19.65 -4.41
C SER A 57 63.87 -18.49 -4.63
N TRP A 58 64.58 -18.46 -5.76
CA TRP A 58 65.39 -17.32 -6.19
C TRP A 58 64.56 -16.02 -6.32
N GLU A 59 63.26 -16.10 -6.66
CA GLU A 59 62.36 -14.93 -6.69
C GLU A 59 62.18 -14.33 -5.29
N SER A 60 62.05 -15.18 -4.26
CA SER A 60 61.95 -14.76 -2.86
C SER A 60 63.26 -14.15 -2.35
N ALA A 61 64.41 -14.65 -2.82
CA ALA A 61 65.71 -14.09 -2.48
C ALA A 61 65.94 -12.69 -3.08
N ILE A 62 65.46 -12.44 -4.31
CA ILE A 62 65.49 -11.09 -4.93
C ILE A 62 64.73 -10.09 -4.06
N GLU A 63 63.49 -10.43 -3.68
CA GLU A 63 62.67 -9.52 -2.87
C GLU A 63 63.20 -9.37 -1.44
N TYR A 64 63.78 -10.43 -0.85
CA TYR A 64 64.49 -10.34 0.43
C TYR A 64 65.61 -9.31 0.38
N TYR A 65 66.50 -9.40 -0.62
CA TYR A 65 67.61 -8.45 -0.75
C TYR A 65 67.11 -7.04 -1.03
N ARG A 66 66.14 -6.87 -1.93
CA ARG A 66 65.55 -5.57 -2.25
C ARG A 66 64.93 -4.87 -1.03
N VAL A 67 64.23 -5.61 -0.18
CA VAL A 67 63.49 -5.05 0.98
C VAL A 67 64.36 -4.91 2.24
N SER A 68 65.46 -5.68 2.34
CA SER A 68 66.36 -5.68 3.49
C SER A 68 66.83 -4.29 3.96
N PRO A 69 67.25 -3.35 3.08
CA PRO A 69 67.70 -2.02 3.49
C PRO A 69 66.61 -1.15 4.13
N GLU A 70 65.34 -1.39 3.79
CA GLU A 70 64.22 -0.63 4.35
C GLU A 70 63.78 -1.21 5.70
N VAL A 71 63.74 -2.53 5.80
CA VAL A 71 63.35 -3.25 7.03
C VAL A 71 64.42 -3.15 8.12
N SER A 72 65.71 -3.10 7.75
CA SER A 72 66.83 -2.96 8.70
C SER A 72 66.76 -1.66 9.52
N LYS A 73 66.10 -0.62 9.01
CA LYS A 73 65.90 0.66 9.71
C LYS A 73 64.98 0.55 10.93
N PHE A 74 64.11 -0.45 10.96
CA PHE A 74 63.06 -0.60 11.99
C PHE A 74 63.29 -1.77 12.95
N LEU A 75 64.21 -2.68 12.63
CA LEU A 75 64.46 -3.90 13.41
C LEU A 75 65.90 -3.96 13.91
N SER A 76 66.09 -4.40 15.16
CA SER A 76 67.40 -4.81 15.64
C SER A 76 67.88 -6.05 14.88
N PHE A 77 69.20 -6.22 14.72
CA PHE A 77 69.75 -7.34 13.96
C PHE A 77 69.19 -8.73 14.37
N PRO A 78 69.00 -9.07 15.67
CA PRO A 78 68.35 -10.32 16.05
C PRO A 78 66.89 -10.46 15.56
N SER A 79 66.12 -9.37 15.62
CA SER A 79 64.71 -9.34 15.15
C SER A 79 64.63 -9.37 13.63
N PHE A 80 65.57 -8.71 12.96
CA PHE A 80 65.75 -8.74 11.51
C PHE A 80 66.08 -10.17 11.03
N MET A 81 66.99 -10.87 11.72
CA MET A 81 67.27 -12.27 11.41
C MET A 81 66.08 -13.19 11.71
N GLN A 82 65.27 -12.88 12.73
CA GLN A 82 64.02 -13.59 12.97
C GLN A 82 63.01 -13.39 11.84
N TRP A 83 62.87 -12.16 11.32
CA TRP A 83 62.07 -11.84 10.13
C TRP A 83 62.57 -12.61 8.89
N ALA A 84 63.88 -12.60 8.63
CA ALA A 84 64.50 -13.30 7.51
C ALA A 84 64.23 -14.81 7.57
N ARG A 85 64.41 -15.43 8.74
CA ARG A 85 64.09 -16.85 8.96
C ARG A 85 62.62 -17.18 8.74
N CYS A 86 61.70 -16.29 9.12
CA CYS A 86 60.28 -16.46 8.82
C CYS A 86 60.06 -16.56 7.31
N GLY A 87 60.70 -15.67 6.53
CA GLY A 87 60.69 -15.73 5.07
C GLY A 87 61.31 -17.00 4.50
N THR A 88 62.41 -17.50 5.10
CA THR A 88 63.01 -18.80 4.74
C THR A 88 62.02 -19.96 4.93
N TYR A 89 61.31 -20.01 6.06
CA TYR A 89 60.28 -21.03 6.29
C TYR A 89 59.11 -20.92 5.31
N LEU A 90 58.68 -19.70 4.96
CA LEU A 90 57.64 -19.50 3.96
C LEU A 90 58.12 -19.91 2.56
N ALA A 91 59.40 -19.69 2.22
CA ALA A 91 59.98 -20.03 0.92
C ALA A 91 60.15 -21.55 0.72
N GLN A 92 60.25 -22.31 1.83
CA GLN A 92 60.19 -23.78 1.82
C GLN A 92 58.81 -24.28 1.43
N ASP A 93 57.75 -23.60 1.92
CA ASP A 93 56.36 -23.98 1.65
C ASP A 93 55.90 -23.51 0.27
N SER A 94 56.18 -22.24 -0.09
CA SER A 94 55.86 -21.63 -1.38
C SER A 94 56.69 -20.37 -1.65
N PRO A 95 57.45 -20.30 -2.76
CA PRO A 95 58.20 -19.09 -3.14
C PRO A 95 57.32 -17.85 -3.28
N THR A 96 56.11 -18.00 -3.83
CA THR A 96 55.13 -16.91 -4.01
C THR A 96 54.69 -16.33 -2.67
N LEU A 97 54.52 -17.17 -1.66
CA LEU A 97 54.14 -16.75 -0.31
C LEU A 97 55.23 -15.91 0.35
N ALA A 98 56.49 -16.36 0.24
CA ALA A 98 57.64 -15.62 0.75
C ALA A 98 57.83 -14.29 0.01
N VAL A 99 57.61 -14.24 -1.30
CA VAL A 99 57.63 -12.99 -2.09
C VAL A 99 56.60 -12.00 -1.56
N SER A 100 55.34 -12.41 -1.36
CA SER A 100 54.29 -11.52 -0.83
C SER A 100 54.59 -11.07 0.61
N PHE A 101 55.12 -11.96 1.46
CA PHE A 101 55.58 -11.63 2.81
C PHE A 101 56.67 -10.54 2.80
N PHE A 102 57.72 -10.70 1.98
CA PHE A 102 58.79 -9.73 1.89
C PHE A 102 58.30 -8.38 1.34
N LYS A 103 57.49 -8.39 0.28
CA LYS A 103 56.89 -7.16 -0.26
C LYS A 103 56.04 -6.41 0.77
N ALA A 104 55.18 -7.11 1.51
CA ALA A 104 54.35 -6.51 2.54
C ALA A 104 55.14 -6.04 3.77
N SER A 105 56.34 -6.59 4.00
CA SER A 105 57.18 -6.28 5.16
C SER A 105 57.57 -4.81 5.23
N VAL A 106 57.80 -4.16 4.08
CA VAL A 106 58.11 -2.72 3.99
C VAL A 106 57.05 -1.87 4.69
N SER A 107 55.77 -2.19 4.47
CA SER A 107 54.65 -1.38 4.94
C SER A 107 54.18 -1.76 6.35
N ILE A 108 54.33 -3.03 6.74
CA ILE A 108 53.81 -3.53 8.03
C ILE A 108 54.82 -3.45 9.17
N VAL A 109 56.12 -3.68 8.91
CA VAL A 109 57.16 -3.69 9.96
C VAL A 109 57.22 -2.38 10.74
N PRO A 110 57.05 -1.18 10.14
CA PRO A 110 57.01 0.07 10.90
C PRO A 110 55.85 0.14 11.91
N ASN A 111 54.76 -0.58 11.66
CA ASN A 111 53.53 -0.55 12.45
C ASN A 111 53.34 -1.81 13.33
N LEU A 112 54.23 -2.80 13.22
CA LEU A 112 54.12 -4.08 13.90
C LEU A 112 55.26 -4.26 14.91
N ARG A 113 54.91 -4.60 16.16
CA ARG A 113 55.93 -4.90 17.17
C ARG A 113 56.77 -6.12 16.74
N PRO A 114 58.11 -6.11 16.90
CA PRO A 114 58.97 -7.20 16.43
C PRO A 114 58.56 -8.60 16.90
N GLN A 115 58.04 -8.70 18.14
CA GLN A 115 57.55 -9.96 18.73
C GLN A 115 56.35 -10.59 17.98
N TYR A 116 55.62 -9.81 17.19
CA TYR A 116 54.45 -10.27 16.44
C TYR A 116 54.79 -10.68 14.99
N ILE A 117 55.99 -10.38 14.49
CA ILE A 117 56.42 -10.77 13.13
C ILE A 117 56.32 -12.30 12.92
N PRO A 118 56.77 -13.17 13.84
CA PRO A 118 56.60 -14.60 13.67
C PRO A 118 55.14 -15.04 13.67
N ARG A 119 54.27 -14.36 14.44
CA ARG A 119 52.84 -14.65 14.48
C ARG A 119 52.17 -14.25 13.17
N TRP A 120 52.49 -13.07 12.66
CA TRP A 120 52.00 -12.60 11.35
C TRP A 120 52.43 -13.54 10.21
N ALA A 121 53.70 -13.95 10.18
CA ALA A 121 54.17 -14.97 9.23
C ALA A 121 53.41 -16.30 9.41
N GLY A 122 53.14 -16.70 10.66
CA GLY A 122 52.35 -17.88 11.00
C GLY A 122 50.90 -17.83 10.51
N LEU A 123 50.23 -16.67 10.58
CA LEU A 123 48.87 -16.48 10.06
C LEU A 123 48.82 -16.64 8.54
N GLY A 124 49.75 -16.01 7.82
CA GLY A 124 49.81 -16.18 6.36
C GLY A 124 50.15 -17.61 5.96
N ARG A 125 51.03 -18.28 6.73
CA ARG A 125 51.33 -19.70 6.56
C ARG A 125 50.12 -20.59 6.81
N SER A 126 49.29 -20.30 7.82
CA SER A 126 48.14 -21.15 8.16
C SER A 126 47.08 -21.16 7.05
N LEU A 127 46.96 -20.07 6.28
CA LEU A 127 46.09 -19.98 5.10
C LEU A 127 46.59 -20.82 3.91
N TYR A 128 47.87 -21.16 3.86
CA TYR A 128 48.45 -21.99 2.80
C TYR A 128 48.28 -23.49 3.11
N LYS A 129 47.67 -24.23 2.18
CA LYS A 129 47.39 -25.67 2.31
C LYS A 129 47.95 -26.49 1.13
N GLY A 130 48.94 -25.96 0.41
CA GLY A 130 49.62 -26.66 -0.69
C GLY A 130 48.94 -26.58 -2.06
N THR A 131 47.82 -25.85 -2.19
CA THR A 131 47.12 -25.63 -3.47
C THR A 131 47.37 -24.23 -4.02
N TRP A 132 47.27 -24.04 -5.33
CA TRP A 132 47.41 -22.71 -5.94
C TRP A 132 46.39 -21.70 -5.39
N LYS A 133 45.13 -22.10 -5.17
CA LYS A 133 44.09 -21.25 -4.55
C LYS A 133 44.47 -20.83 -3.13
N SER A 134 44.96 -21.76 -2.30
CA SER A 134 45.42 -21.43 -0.94
C SER A 134 46.66 -20.53 -0.95
N SER A 135 47.54 -20.67 -1.94
CA SER A 135 48.69 -19.77 -2.14
C SER A 135 48.23 -18.37 -2.52
N THR A 136 47.23 -18.22 -3.38
CA THR A 136 46.65 -16.92 -3.74
C THR A 136 45.97 -16.24 -2.54
N LEU A 137 45.21 -16.99 -1.74
CA LEU A 137 44.58 -16.45 -0.52
C LEU A 137 45.61 -15.96 0.50
N ALA A 138 46.64 -16.78 0.75
CA ALA A 138 47.71 -16.45 1.69
C ALA A 138 48.58 -15.26 1.21
N ALA A 139 48.86 -15.17 -0.09
CA ALA A 139 49.51 -14.00 -0.70
C ALA A 139 48.66 -12.73 -0.52
N LYS A 140 47.35 -12.83 -0.80
CA LYS A 140 46.40 -11.72 -0.64
C LYS A 140 46.26 -11.27 0.82
N PHE A 141 46.35 -12.18 1.78
CA PHE A 141 46.40 -11.83 3.21
C PHE A 141 47.62 -10.95 3.52
N PHE A 142 48.80 -11.30 3.01
CA PHE A 142 49.97 -10.47 3.20
C PHE A 142 49.83 -9.09 2.55
N GLU A 143 49.24 -9.00 1.36
CA GLU A 143 48.97 -7.72 0.69
C GLU A 143 48.00 -6.82 1.47
N VAL A 144 46.97 -7.38 2.11
CA VAL A 144 45.94 -6.63 2.85
C VAL A 144 46.34 -6.34 4.31
N SER A 145 47.23 -7.15 4.88
CA SER A 145 47.63 -7.06 6.29
C SER A 145 48.22 -5.71 6.77
N PRO A 146 48.97 -4.92 5.95
CA PRO A 146 49.47 -3.62 6.40
C PRO A 146 48.35 -2.62 6.72
N ASP A 147 47.27 -2.63 5.92
CA ASP A 147 46.11 -1.75 6.14
C ASP A 147 45.31 -2.19 7.38
N LEU A 148 45.15 -3.50 7.56
CA LEU A 148 44.51 -4.07 8.75
C LEU A 148 45.25 -3.69 10.03
N VAL A 149 46.57 -3.87 10.09
CA VAL A 149 47.38 -3.56 11.29
C VAL A 149 47.46 -2.06 11.58
N ARG A 150 47.34 -1.20 10.55
CA ARG A 150 47.29 0.25 10.74
C ARG A 150 46.02 0.69 11.46
N ASN A 151 44.90 0.04 11.16
CA ASN A 151 43.57 0.47 11.61
C ASN A 151 42.98 -0.40 12.74
N LEU A 152 43.56 -1.57 13.01
CA LEU A 152 43.06 -2.53 13.98
C LEU A 152 44.15 -2.97 14.97
N PRO A 153 43.78 -3.26 16.24
CA PRO A 153 44.66 -3.97 17.15
C PRO A 153 45.12 -5.30 16.56
N PHE A 154 46.38 -5.68 16.76
CA PHE A 154 46.92 -6.93 16.19
C PHE A 154 46.13 -8.19 16.62
N TRP A 155 45.56 -8.19 17.84
CA TRP A 155 44.72 -9.28 18.30
C TRP A 155 43.43 -9.44 17.48
N ASP A 156 42.80 -8.34 17.05
CA ASP A 156 41.63 -8.39 16.16
C ASP A 156 42.01 -8.92 14.78
N VAL A 157 43.22 -8.59 14.30
CA VAL A 157 43.78 -9.16 13.06
C VAL A 157 44.01 -10.67 13.21
N GLU A 158 44.47 -11.16 14.37
CA GLU A 158 44.59 -12.59 14.66
C GLU A 158 43.22 -13.28 14.63
N VAL A 159 42.19 -12.70 15.28
CA VAL A 159 40.83 -13.24 15.30
C VAL A 159 40.22 -13.26 13.89
N PHE A 160 40.39 -12.19 13.13
CA PHE A 160 39.88 -12.11 11.76
C PHE A 160 40.61 -13.07 10.82
N ALA A 161 41.93 -13.19 10.92
CA ALA A 161 42.69 -14.17 10.15
C ALA A 161 42.25 -15.61 10.47
N SER A 162 41.97 -15.91 11.74
CA SER A 162 41.40 -17.19 12.16
C SER A 162 40.03 -17.47 11.55
N LEU A 163 39.17 -16.45 11.43
CA LEU A 163 37.89 -16.53 10.74
C LEU A 163 38.07 -16.82 9.23
N ILE A 164 38.99 -16.12 8.57
CA ILE A 164 39.32 -16.34 7.15
C ILE A 164 39.89 -17.75 6.94
N GLU A 165 40.74 -18.24 7.84
CA GLU A 165 41.23 -19.61 7.80
C GLU A 165 40.08 -20.61 7.92
N ALA A 166 39.17 -20.40 8.87
CA ALA A 166 38.00 -21.26 9.05
C ALA A 166 37.09 -21.28 7.79
N LEU A 167 36.87 -20.13 7.16
CA LEU A 167 36.14 -20.02 5.89
C LEU A 167 36.87 -20.70 4.72
N SER A 168 38.20 -20.67 4.71
CA SER A 168 39.00 -21.26 3.64
C SER A 168 38.82 -22.78 3.51
N TYR A 169 38.49 -23.47 4.62
CA TYR A 169 38.15 -24.90 4.60
C TYR A 169 36.82 -25.18 3.88
N LYS A 170 35.93 -24.17 3.76
CA LYS A 170 34.67 -24.27 3.02
C LYS A 170 34.84 -23.77 1.58
N SER A 171 35.43 -22.59 1.40
CA SER A 171 35.64 -21.95 0.10
C SER A 171 36.72 -20.88 0.15
N TYR A 172 37.77 -21.06 -0.65
CA TYR A 172 38.83 -20.06 -0.83
C TYR A 172 38.34 -18.75 -1.48
N ASP A 173 37.36 -18.83 -2.38
CA ASP A 173 36.88 -17.67 -3.13
C ASP A 173 36.14 -16.69 -2.18
N VAL A 174 35.14 -17.18 -1.44
CA VAL A 174 34.46 -16.42 -0.37
C VAL A 174 35.43 -15.94 0.72
N ALA A 175 36.38 -16.76 1.17
CA ALA A 175 37.38 -16.32 2.16
C ALA A 175 38.22 -15.14 1.64
N GLY A 176 38.60 -15.16 0.36
CA GLY A 176 39.36 -14.09 -0.28
C GLY A 176 38.56 -12.81 -0.55
N GLU A 177 37.25 -12.90 -0.68
CA GLU A 177 36.33 -11.75 -0.74
C GLU A 177 36.09 -11.15 0.64
N CYS A 178 35.79 -11.98 1.64
CA CYS A 178 35.62 -11.55 3.04
C CYS A 178 36.87 -10.85 3.56
N LEU A 179 38.07 -11.33 3.22
CA LEU A 179 39.35 -10.69 3.58
C LEU A 179 39.45 -9.24 3.06
N VAL A 180 38.99 -8.98 1.83
CA VAL A 180 39.02 -7.63 1.26
C VAL A 180 37.95 -6.75 1.89
N LEU A 181 36.71 -7.24 2.01
CA LEU A 181 35.62 -6.49 2.64
C LEU A 181 35.94 -6.15 4.09
N GLY A 182 36.53 -7.09 4.85
CA GLY A 182 36.90 -6.87 6.23
C GLY A 182 37.97 -5.79 6.43
N ARG A 183 38.85 -5.55 5.44
CA ARG A 183 39.80 -4.43 5.45
C ARG A 183 39.08 -3.09 5.58
N ASP A 184 37.99 -2.94 4.86
CA ASP A 184 37.27 -1.67 4.74
C ASP A 184 36.20 -1.51 5.84
N VAL A 185 35.53 -2.61 6.22
CA VAL A 185 34.38 -2.59 7.14
C VAL A 185 34.77 -2.65 8.63
N LEU A 186 35.73 -3.50 9.02
CA LEU A 186 36.06 -3.74 10.44
C LEU A 186 36.57 -2.48 11.18
N PRO A 187 37.33 -1.56 10.56
CA PRO A 187 37.73 -0.32 11.20
C PRO A 187 36.54 0.56 11.61
N ALA A 188 35.48 0.60 10.81
CA ALA A 188 34.31 1.45 11.04
C ALA A 188 33.42 0.97 12.21
N MET A 189 33.53 -0.29 12.62
CA MET A 189 32.65 -0.90 13.64
C MET A 189 32.95 -0.46 15.09
N GLY A 190 34.12 0.14 15.38
CA GLY A 190 34.47 0.52 16.75
C GLY A 190 34.34 -0.63 17.76
N ARG A 191 33.46 -0.47 18.76
CA ARG A 191 33.16 -1.47 19.81
C ARG A 191 32.33 -2.66 19.33
N GLU A 192 31.59 -2.49 18.23
CA GLU A 192 30.64 -3.48 17.71
C GLU A 192 31.31 -4.59 16.89
N ARG A 193 32.63 -4.51 16.75
CA ARG A 193 33.47 -5.50 16.07
C ARG A 193 33.44 -6.86 16.74
N GLU A 194 33.52 -6.92 18.07
CA GLU A 194 33.57 -8.18 18.82
C GLU A 194 32.27 -9.00 18.65
N PRO A 195 31.07 -8.43 18.88
CA PRO A 195 29.80 -9.12 18.59
C PRO A 195 29.70 -9.60 17.14
N PHE A 196 30.14 -8.76 16.20
CA PHE A 196 30.09 -9.10 14.78
C PHE A 196 31.00 -10.29 14.41
N LEU A 197 32.24 -10.32 14.89
CA LEU A 197 33.17 -11.42 14.63
C LEU A 197 32.69 -12.71 15.29
N ALA A 198 32.10 -12.63 16.48
CA ALA A 198 31.49 -13.78 17.16
C ALA A 198 30.32 -14.37 16.37
N MET A 199 29.42 -13.51 15.85
CA MET A 199 28.33 -13.91 14.97
C MET A 199 28.86 -14.55 13.68
N SER A 200 29.84 -13.93 13.03
CA SER A 200 30.45 -14.42 11.80
C SER A 200 31.06 -15.81 11.99
N ARG A 201 31.69 -16.07 13.14
CA ARG A 201 32.24 -17.39 13.48
C ARG A 201 31.15 -18.44 13.66
N ALA A 202 30.02 -18.09 14.30
CA ALA A 202 28.88 -19.01 14.44
C ALA A 202 28.28 -19.40 13.06
N LEU A 203 28.30 -18.48 12.10
CA LEU A 203 27.80 -18.72 10.74
C LEU A 203 28.66 -19.68 9.93
N ILE A 204 29.94 -19.88 10.24
CA ILE A 204 30.82 -20.77 9.46
C ILE A 204 30.32 -22.22 9.48
N ASP A 205 29.77 -22.65 10.62
CA ASP A 205 29.33 -24.03 10.79
C ASP A 205 27.95 -24.30 10.16
N THR A 206 27.07 -23.28 10.13
CA THR A 206 25.69 -23.40 9.66
C THR A 206 25.49 -22.86 8.24
N SER A 207 25.89 -21.61 7.97
CA SER A 207 25.61 -20.84 6.75
C SER A 207 26.82 -20.01 6.29
N TRP A 208 27.96 -20.65 6.02
CA TRP A 208 29.24 -19.95 5.73
C TRP A 208 29.18 -18.95 4.56
N ARG A 209 28.27 -19.13 3.59
CA ARG A 209 28.09 -18.20 2.46
C ARG A 209 27.56 -16.83 2.88
N GLU A 210 26.83 -16.77 3.99
CA GLU A 210 26.21 -15.55 4.48
C GLU A 210 27.21 -14.59 5.13
N VAL A 211 28.39 -15.06 5.55
CA VAL A 211 29.40 -14.22 6.21
C VAL A 211 29.80 -13.01 5.35
N LYS A 212 29.89 -13.20 4.03
CA LYS A 212 30.11 -12.12 3.07
C LYS A 212 28.97 -11.10 3.10
N THR A 213 27.73 -11.57 2.94
CA THR A 213 26.55 -10.70 2.92
C THR A 213 26.38 -9.95 4.24
N CYS A 214 26.67 -10.59 5.38
CA CYS A 214 26.67 -9.93 6.68
C CYS A 214 27.71 -8.79 6.74
N LEU A 215 28.93 -9.00 6.22
CA LEU A 215 29.95 -7.94 6.11
C LEU A 215 29.48 -6.74 5.27
N GLU A 216 28.71 -6.99 4.20
CA GLU A 216 28.15 -5.94 3.33
C GLU A 216 27.01 -5.16 4.01
N LEU A 217 26.22 -5.82 4.88
CA LEU A 217 25.04 -5.22 5.51
C LEU A 217 25.35 -4.44 6.79
N VAL A 218 26.37 -4.82 7.57
CA VAL A 218 26.63 -4.19 8.87
C VAL A 218 26.90 -2.68 8.80
N PRO A 219 27.61 -2.12 7.80
CA PRO A 219 27.76 -0.67 7.70
C PRO A 219 26.42 0.10 7.74
N ARG A 220 25.38 -0.47 7.12
CA ARG A 220 24.02 0.11 7.15
C ARG A 220 23.38 -0.03 8.53
N ALA A 221 23.60 -1.16 9.22
CA ALA A 221 23.12 -1.35 10.58
C ALA A 221 23.74 -0.35 11.57
N LEU A 222 25.05 -0.07 11.45
CA LEU A 222 25.75 0.93 12.28
C LEU A 222 25.22 2.36 12.08
N GLN A 223 24.61 2.66 10.92
CA GLN A 223 24.09 3.99 10.60
C GLN A 223 22.63 4.19 11.02
N LEU A 224 21.81 3.14 10.93
CA LEU A 224 20.35 3.23 11.08
C LEU A 224 19.83 2.74 12.44
N VAL A 225 20.61 1.96 13.19
CA VAL A 225 20.26 1.50 14.54
C VAL A 225 20.93 2.41 15.56
N ASP A 226 20.25 2.67 16.69
CA ASP A 226 20.79 3.51 17.75
C ASP A 226 22.16 2.99 18.22
N GLU A 227 23.12 3.90 18.44
CA GLU A 227 24.49 3.55 18.84
C GLU A 227 24.50 2.70 20.12
N SER A 228 23.58 2.97 21.05
CA SER A 228 23.45 2.21 22.31
C SER A 228 22.89 0.79 22.14
N GLN A 229 22.18 0.52 21.04
CA GLN A 229 21.46 -0.74 20.79
C GLN A 229 22.13 -1.62 19.73
N THR A 230 22.98 -1.04 18.88
CA THR A 230 23.64 -1.74 17.77
C THR A 230 24.38 -3.01 18.22
N GLY A 231 25.08 -2.95 19.35
CA GLY A 231 25.74 -4.14 19.91
C GLY A 231 24.81 -5.22 20.43
N ARG A 232 23.68 -4.82 21.01
CA ARG A 232 22.63 -5.77 21.41
C ARG A 232 22.01 -6.45 20.19
N PHE A 233 21.75 -5.68 19.12
CA PHE A 233 21.23 -6.20 17.87
C PHE A 233 22.18 -7.22 17.20
N LEU A 234 23.49 -6.93 17.15
CA LEU A 234 24.47 -7.88 16.61
C LEU A 234 24.63 -9.13 17.48
N LYS A 235 24.54 -8.98 18.81
CA LYS A 235 24.58 -10.10 19.75
C LYS A 235 23.33 -10.98 19.66
N LEU A 236 22.17 -10.40 19.36
CA LEU A 236 20.96 -11.14 19.01
C LEU A 236 21.19 -11.96 17.73
N GLY A 237 21.81 -11.36 16.70
CA GLY A 237 22.23 -12.07 15.49
C GLY A 237 23.19 -13.23 15.76
N GLU A 238 24.16 -13.05 16.66
CA GLU A 238 25.06 -14.13 17.11
C GLU A 238 24.27 -15.30 17.74
N ARG A 239 23.32 -15.01 18.63
CA ARG A 239 22.48 -16.03 19.28
C ARG A 239 21.64 -16.79 18.25
N LEU A 240 20.99 -16.07 17.33
CA LEU A 240 20.19 -16.67 16.26
C LEU A 240 21.04 -17.57 15.35
N ALA A 241 22.24 -17.12 14.99
CA ALA A 241 23.19 -17.91 14.19
C ALA A 241 23.62 -19.20 14.90
N LYS A 242 23.86 -19.15 16.22
CA LYS A 242 24.23 -20.34 17.02
C LYS A 242 23.09 -21.35 17.14
N VAL A 243 21.84 -20.90 17.15
CA VAL A 243 20.67 -21.79 17.21
C VAL A 243 20.33 -22.37 15.82
N GLY A 244 20.96 -21.89 14.76
CA GLY A 244 20.83 -22.44 13.41
C GLY A 244 19.72 -21.80 12.58
N LEU A 245 19.34 -20.55 12.88
CA LEU A 245 18.44 -19.78 12.05
C LEU A 245 18.96 -19.74 10.60
N ARG A 246 18.08 -20.04 9.64
CA ARG A 246 18.40 -19.94 8.21
C ARG A 246 18.25 -18.49 7.78
N ASN A 247 19.24 -17.92 7.07
CA ASN A 247 19.24 -16.56 6.54
C ASN A 247 19.46 -15.43 7.59
N THR A 248 20.49 -15.53 8.42
CA THR A 248 20.91 -14.46 9.36
C THR A 248 21.20 -13.13 8.66
N SER A 249 21.70 -13.17 7.42
CA SER A 249 21.87 -11.98 6.58
C SER A 249 20.55 -11.24 6.33
N ARG A 250 19.45 -11.97 6.11
CA ARG A 250 18.11 -11.39 5.98
C ARG A 250 17.60 -10.80 7.29
N PHE A 251 17.89 -11.43 8.43
CA PHE A 251 17.62 -10.84 9.74
C PHE A 251 18.35 -9.50 9.93
N LEU A 252 19.63 -9.39 9.55
CA LEU A 252 20.34 -8.12 9.64
C LEU A 252 19.69 -7.04 8.78
N SER A 253 19.34 -7.37 7.53
CA SER A 253 18.69 -6.43 6.61
C SER A 253 17.30 -6.00 7.11
N ASP A 254 16.40 -6.96 7.30
CA ASP A 254 15.01 -6.70 7.67
C ASP A 254 14.93 -6.10 9.09
N GLY A 255 15.77 -6.58 10.02
CA GLY A 255 15.84 -6.06 11.39
C GLY A 255 16.38 -4.63 11.46
N THR A 256 17.40 -4.28 10.67
CA THR A 256 17.88 -2.88 10.57
C THR A 256 16.78 -1.96 10.02
N GLN A 257 16.06 -2.39 8.98
CA GLN A 257 14.97 -1.60 8.41
C GLN A 257 13.79 -1.45 9.39
N ALA A 258 13.44 -2.51 10.10
CA ALA A 258 12.38 -2.47 11.11
C ALA A 258 12.74 -1.52 12.26
N LEU A 259 13.93 -1.67 12.85
CA LEU A 259 14.38 -0.83 13.97
C LEU A 259 14.52 0.65 13.59
N SER A 260 14.89 0.97 12.34
CA SER A 260 14.99 2.35 11.88
C SER A 260 13.65 3.09 11.83
N LYS A 261 12.53 2.36 11.81
CA LYS A 261 11.17 2.92 11.78
C LYS A 261 10.51 2.99 13.16
N VAL A 262 11.14 2.41 14.18
CA VAL A 262 10.62 2.41 15.55
C VAL A 262 10.86 3.79 16.18
N PRO A 263 9.90 4.35 16.94
CA PRO A 263 10.08 5.61 17.66
C PRO A 263 11.35 5.62 18.52
N GLN A 264 12.04 6.77 18.55
CA GLN A 264 13.32 6.92 19.25
C GLN A 264 13.19 6.54 20.74
N GLY A 265 14.13 5.75 21.25
CA GLY A 265 14.11 5.23 22.63
C GLY A 265 13.32 3.93 22.84
N SER A 266 12.51 3.49 21.87
CA SER A 266 11.76 2.22 21.97
C SER A 266 12.50 1.00 21.41
N GLN A 267 13.59 1.21 20.65
CA GLN A 267 14.39 0.12 20.06
C GLN A 267 14.88 -0.90 21.10
N GLY A 268 15.28 -0.44 22.29
CA GLY A 268 15.72 -1.32 23.37
C GLY A 268 14.63 -2.27 23.85
N TYR A 269 13.40 -1.78 24.00
CA TYR A 269 12.24 -2.59 24.39
C TYR A 269 11.88 -3.63 23.31
N ILE A 270 11.91 -3.25 22.02
CA ILE A 270 11.70 -4.19 20.91
C ILE A 270 12.76 -5.30 20.91
N LEU A 271 14.02 -4.98 21.20
CA LEU A 271 15.07 -5.99 21.33
C LEU A 271 14.84 -6.92 22.53
N ASP A 272 14.30 -6.42 23.65
CA ASP A 272 13.91 -7.25 24.80
C ASP A 272 12.78 -8.24 24.42
N LEU A 273 11.80 -7.80 23.64
CA LEU A 273 10.76 -8.67 23.08
C LEU A 273 11.35 -9.74 22.14
N CYS A 274 12.31 -9.36 21.29
CA CYS A 274 13.02 -10.32 20.44
C CYS A 274 13.79 -11.35 21.27
N ASP A 275 14.45 -10.93 22.34
CA ASP A 275 15.15 -11.83 23.26
C ASP A 275 14.20 -12.83 23.93
N ALA A 276 12.96 -12.41 24.26
CA ALA A 276 11.92 -13.31 24.75
C ALA A 276 11.50 -14.34 23.69
N LEU A 277 11.33 -13.92 22.43
CA LEU A 277 11.01 -14.84 21.33
C LEU A 277 12.13 -15.85 21.06
N VAL A 278 13.41 -15.47 21.18
CA VAL A 278 14.54 -16.41 21.01
C VAL A 278 14.45 -17.59 21.99
N VAL A 279 13.96 -17.36 23.21
CA VAL A 279 13.80 -18.40 24.23
C VAL A 279 12.65 -19.35 23.89
N ILE A 280 11.58 -18.84 23.28
CA ILE A 280 10.40 -19.64 22.90
C ILE A 280 10.65 -20.37 21.57
N THR A 281 10.88 -19.62 20.49
CA THR A 281 11.11 -20.13 19.13
C THR A 281 11.90 -19.09 18.32
N PRO A 282 13.19 -19.36 18.00
CA PRO A 282 14.05 -18.44 17.24
C PRO A 282 13.48 -18.04 15.87
N ASP A 283 12.74 -18.94 15.23
CA ASP A 283 12.14 -18.72 13.90
C ASP A 283 11.02 -17.66 13.90
N ALA A 284 10.51 -17.27 15.07
CA ALA A 284 9.49 -16.23 15.21
C ALA A 284 10.06 -14.80 15.20
N VAL A 285 11.37 -14.63 15.46
CA VAL A 285 12.00 -13.29 15.53
C VAL A 285 11.96 -12.57 14.17
N PRO A 286 12.34 -13.18 13.03
CA PRO A 286 12.29 -12.47 11.75
C PRO A 286 10.86 -12.08 11.31
N PRO A 287 9.83 -12.95 11.43
CA PRO A 287 8.44 -12.58 11.22
C PRO A 287 7.99 -11.37 12.05
N PHE A 288 8.26 -11.37 13.36
CA PHE A 288 7.89 -10.29 14.27
C PHE A 288 8.51 -8.95 13.88
N LEU A 289 9.82 -8.94 13.58
CA LEU A 289 10.50 -7.70 13.15
C LEU A 289 9.98 -7.19 11.82
N ARG A 290 9.66 -8.09 10.87
CA ARG A 290 9.12 -7.70 9.56
C ARG A 290 7.72 -7.09 9.67
N SER A 291 6.87 -7.62 10.53
CA SER A 291 5.51 -7.10 10.72
C SER A 291 5.47 -5.82 11.55
N LEU A 292 6.55 -5.48 12.27
CA LEU A 292 6.55 -4.44 13.29
C LEU A 292 6.09 -3.07 12.76
N ASP A 293 6.53 -2.69 11.56
CA ASP A 293 6.12 -1.45 10.88
C ASP A 293 4.60 -1.41 10.64
N THR A 294 4.06 -2.48 10.08
CA THR A 294 2.61 -2.61 9.82
C THR A 294 1.79 -2.60 11.11
N VAL A 295 2.32 -3.22 12.17
CA VAL A 295 1.66 -3.25 13.49
C VAL A 295 1.70 -1.87 14.15
N LEU A 296 2.85 -1.21 14.18
CA LEU A 296 3.01 0.10 14.82
C LEU A 296 2.25 1.22 14.09
N ASN A 297 1.91 1.04 12.80
CA ASN A 297 0.99 1.93 12.09
C ASN A 297 -0.49 1.76 12.51
N ARG A 298 -0.84 0.69 13.21
CA ARG A 298 -2.23 0.39 13.61
C ARG A 298 -2.47 0.49 15.11
N ILE A 299 -1.43 0.24 15.91
CA ILE A 299 -1.50 0.20 17.37
C ILE A 299 -0.27 0.87 18.00
N THR A 300 -0.44 1.38 19.22
CA THR A 300 0.63 2.02 19.98
C THR A 300 1.64 1.02 20.56
N VAL A 301 2.82 1.51 20.97
CA VAL A 301 3.87 0.68 21.62
C VAL A 301 3.39 0.04 22.93
N SER A 302 2.46 0.66 23.65
CA SER A 302 1.88 0.06 24.87
C SER A 302 0.89 -1.06 24.55
N GLN A 303 0.11 -0.93 23.47
CA GLN A 303 -0.80 -1.98 22.98
C GLN A 303 -0.05 -3.14 22.33
N LEU A 304 1.15 -2.89 21.78
CA LEU A 304 2.02 -3.91 21.21
C LEU A 304 2.31 -5.04 22.21
N ASP A 305 2.46 -4.74 23.51
CA ASP A 305 2.70 -5.76 24.54
C ASP A 305 1.55 -6.77 24.60
N THR A 306 0.31 -6.31 24.50
CA THR A 306 -0.87 -7.17 24.55
C THR A 306 -0.94 -8.09 23.33
N TRP A 307 -0.70 -7.54 22.13
CA TRP A 307 -0.62 -8.31 20.89
C TRP A 307 0.54 -9.33 20.93
N PHE A 308 1.72 -8.89 21.41
CA PHE A 308 2.91 -9.72 21.53
C PHE A 308 2.72 -10.88 22.50
N GLN A 309 2.17 -10.64 23.69
CA GLN A 309 1.93 -11.69 24.70
C GLN A 309 0.98 -12.77 24.16
N HIS A 310 -0.05 -12.38 23.42
CA HIS A 310 -0.97 -13.33 22.80
C HIS A 310 -0.27 -14.16 21.72
N GLY A 311 0.52 -13.53 20.84
CA GLY A 311 1.35 -14.24 19.87
C GLY A 311 2.36 -15.19 20.51
N ALA A 312 2.98 -14.78 21.62
CA ALA A 312 3.92 -15.60 22.38
C ALA A 312 3.24 -16.81 23.05
N HIS A 313 2.00 -16.65 23.54
CA HIS A 313 1.20 -17.76 24.05
C HIS A 313 0.84 -18.75 22.94
N LEU A 314 0.40 -18.24 21.78
CA LEU A 314 0.13 -19.08 20.60
C LEU A 314 1.36 -19.84 20.13
N LEU A 315 2.55 -19.22 20.15
CA LEU A 315 3.81 -19.91 19.85
C LEU A 315 4.10 -21.09 20.78
N GLN A 316 3.77 -20.96 22.08
CA GLN A 316 3.97 -22.04 23.06
C GLN A 316 3.02 -23.22 22.84
N GLU A 317 1.79 -22.95 22.39
CA GLU A 317 0.81 -23.99 22.07
C GLU A 317 1.07 -24.64 20.72
N ASN A 318 1.27 -23.83 19.68
CA ASN A 318 1.55 -24.26 18.31
C ASN A 318 2.51 -23.28 17.61
N PRO A 319 3.77 -23.71 17.35
CA PRO A 319 4.77 -22.87 16.69
C PRO A 319 4.34 -22.33 15.32
N GLU A 320 3.62 -23.10 14.52
CA GLU A 320 3.19 -22.66 13.18
C GLU A 320 2.12 -21.56 13.28
N SER A 321 1.17 -21.72 14.19
CA SER A 321 0.10 -20.73 14.43
C SER A 321 0.65 -19.44 15.00
N GLY A 322 1.61 -19.51 15.93
CA GLY A 322 2.27 -18.33 16.48
C GLY A 322 3.15 -17.60 15.44
N ILE A 323 3.83 -18.32 14.56
CA ILE A 323 4.57 -17.70 13.45
C ILE A 323 3.61 -17.00 12.48
N ALA A 324 2.50 -17.64 12.10
CA ALA A 324 1.47 -17.03 11.26
C ALA A 324 0.84 -15.79 11.92
N PHE A 325 0.67 -15.79 13.25
CA PHE A 325 0.20 -14.65 14.02
C PHE A 325 1.16 -13.45 13.88
N PHE A 326 2.47 -13.67 14.11
CA PHE A 326 3.48 -12.62 13.96
C PHE A 326 3.71 -12.18 12.51
N LYS A 327 3.30 -12.97 11.51
CA LYS A 327 3.29 -12.51 10.10
C LYS A 327 2.06 -11.68 9.72
N ILE A 328 1.07 -11.55 10.61
CA ILE A 328 -0.25 -11.00 10.30
C ILE A 328 -0.95 -11.83 9.19
N GLU A 329 -0.69 -13.13 9.13
CA GLU A 329 -1.37 -14.07 8.20
C GLU A 329 -2.55 -14.77 8.87
N SER A 330 -2.71 -14.60 10.18
CA SER A 330 -3.78 -15.22 10.97
C SER A 330 -4.95 -14.25 11.18
N ASN A 331 -6.18 -14.71 10.97
CA ASN A 331 -7.41 -13.99 11.33
C ASN A 331 -7.43 -13.57 12.81
N THR A 332 -6.79 -14.34 13.70
CA THR A 332 -6.66 -13.97 15.13
C THR A 332 -5.77 -12.75 15.33
N SER A 333 -4.70 -12.62 14.54
CA SER A 333 -3.79 -11.47 14.59
C SER A 333 -4.48 -10.23 14.05
N GLU A 334 -5.12 -10.34 12.88
CA GLU A 334 -5.89 -9.23 12.30
C GLU A 334 -7.03 -8.78 13.22
N SER A 335 -7.85 -9.70 13.73
CA SER A 335 -8.94 -9.36 14.66
C SER A 335 -8.44 -8.69 15.93
N MET A 336 -7.28 -9.11 16.46
CA MET A 336 -6.69 -8.49 17.64
C MET A 336 -6.14 -7.10 17.35
N LEU A 337 -5.44 -6.91 16.23
CA LEU A 337 -4.99 -5.59 15.79
C LEU A 337 -6.17 -4.65 15.54
N GLU A 338 -7.26 -5.14 14.95
CA GLU A 338 -8.48 -4.37 14.78
C GLU A 338 -9.12 -3.99 16.11
N THR A 339 -9.13 -4.89 17.09
CA THR A 339 -9.69 -4.63 18.42
C THR A 339 -8.85 -3.61 19.18
N LEU A 340 -7.52 -3.67 19.01
CA LEU A 340 -6.57 -2.78 19.67
C LEU A 340 -6.42 -1.41 18.97
N SER A 341 -6.73 -1.33 17.67
CA SER A 341 -6.70 -0.08 16.91
C SER A 341 -7.77 0.88 17.41
N SER A 342 -7.42 2.15 17.60
CA SER A 342 -8.36 3.22 17.99
C SER A 342 -9.17 3.75 16.81
N SER A 343 -8.62 3.66 15.59
CA SER A 343 -9.21 4.23 14.39
C SER A 343 -10.48 3.52 13.93
N LEU A 344 -11.38 4.29 13.33
CA LEU A 344 -12.67 3.85 12.82
C LEU A 344 -12.82 4.23 11.34
N GLU A 345 -12.93 3.21 10.49
CA GLU A 345 -13.18 3.35 9.06
C GLU A 345 -14.68 3.57 8.79
N LEU A 346 -14.99 4.53 7.92
CA LEU A 346 -16.37 4.88 7.55
C LEU A 346 -17.11 3.67 6.99
N ASP A 347 -16.50 2.88 6.11
CA ASP A 347 -17.13 1.71 5.47
C ASP A 347 -17.71 0.70 6.47
N ARG A 348 -17.13 0.60 7.67
CA ARG A 348 -17.62 -0.30 8.73
C ARG A 348 -18.92 0.19 9.37
N VAL A 349 -19.11 1.51 9.44
CA VAL A 349 -20.24 2.15 10.12
C VAL A 349 -21.23 2.82 9.16
N LYS A 350 -20.88 2.93 7.87
CA LYS A 350 -21.65 3.56 6.79
C LYS A 350 -23.10 3.09 6.74
N GLY A 351 -23.33 1.77 6.86
CA GLY A 351 -24.68 1.21 6.86
C GLY A 351 -25.55 1.70 8.04
N ILE A 352 -24.96 1.79 9.23
CA ILE A 352 -25.63 2.26 10.45
C ILE A 352 -25.85 3.77 10.38
N LEU A 353 -24.83 4.53 9.98
CA LEU A 353 -24.92 5.98 9.80
C LEU A 353 -25.97 6.36 8.76
N ARG A 354 -26.09 5.58 7.67
CA ARG A 354 -27.11 5.82 6.63
C ARG A 354 -28.52 5.70 7.21
N LEU A 355 -28.80 4.62 7.95
CA LEU A 355 -30.09 4.44 8.62
C LEU A 355 -30.34 5.55 9.65
N TYR A 356 -29.31 5.93 10.41
CA TYR A 356 -29.36 7.02 11.38
C TYR A 356 -29.72 8.35 10.72
N CYS A 357 -29.04 8.75 9.64
CA CYS A 357 -29.29 10.00 8.92
C CYS A 357 -30.67 10.01 8.24
N GLN A 358 -31.08 8.89 7.64
CA GLN A 358 -32.40 8.73 7.03
C GLN A 358 -33.53 8.86 8.06
N ALA A 359 -33.33 8.30 9.26
CA ALA A 359 -34.30 8.40 10.35
C ALA A 359 -34.48 9.84 10.85
N LEU A 360 -33.40 10.63 10.86
CA LEU A 360 -33.42 12.05 11.22
C LEU A 360 -34.06 12.90 10.10
N ALA A 361 -33.49 12.85 8.89
CA ALA A 361 -33.88 13.69 7.77
C ALA A 361 -35.29 13.41 7.22
N GLY A 362 -35.81 12.19 7.42
CA GLY A 362 -37.07 11.76 6.84
C GLY A 362 -37.07 11.71 5.31
N THR A 363 -35.89 11.60 4.69
CA THR A 363 -35.67 11.51 3.24
C THR A 363 -34.59 10.47 2.93
N GLY A 364 -34.60 9.94 1.70
CA GLY A 364 -33.62 8.95 1.25
C GLY A 364 -32.24 9.59 1.07
N LEU A 365 -31.40 9.50 2.09
CA LEU A 365 -30.02 10.00 2.06
C LEU A 365 -29.03 8.86 1.78
N GLU A 366 -28.03 9.18 0.98
CA GLU A 366 -26.84 8.33 0.78
C GLU A 366 -25.64 8.92 1.53
N ILE A 367 -24.74 8.05 1.98
CA ILE A 367 -23.48 8.45 2.61
C ILE A 367 -22.35 8.05 1.68
N PHE A 368 -21.39 8.94 1.47
CA PHE A 368 -20.19 8.70 0.68
C PHE A 368 -18.93 9.14 1.43
N ASP A 369 -17.81 8.64 0.95
CA ASP A 369 -16.47 9.06 1.35
C ASP A 369 -16.14 10.40 0.67
N THR A 370 -15.53 11.34 1.38
CA THR A 370 -15.01 12.61 0.84
C THR A 370 -14.04 12.38 -0.33
N GLN A 371 -13.28 11.28 -0.36
CA GLN A 371 -12.43 10.91 -1.50
C GLN A 371 -13.20 10.64 -2.80
N GLU A 372 -14.49 10.30 -2.73
CA GLU A 372 -15.30 10.20 -3.94
C GLU A 372 -15.52 11.56 -4.61
N LEU A 373 -15.52 12.66 -3.85
CA LEU A 373 -15.62 14.01 -4.40
C LEU A 373 -14.38 14.35 -5.23
N VAL A 374 -13.19 14.01 -4.72
CA VAL A 374 -11.91 14.18 -5.42
C VAL A 374 -11.85 13.34 -6.69
N ARG A 375 -12.29 12.07 -6.63
CA ARG A 375 -12.34 11.19 -7.82
C ARG A 375 -13.32 11.68 -8.88
N ARG A 376 -14.40 12.36 -8.48
CA ARG A 376 -15.37 12.97 -9.40
C ARG A 376 -14.91 14.34 -9.90
N ASN A 377 -13.75 14.83 -9.44
CA ASN A 377 -13.21 16.15 -9.76
C ASN A 377 -14.20 17.28 -9.40
N ILE A 378 -14.88 17.10 -8.27
CA ILE A 378 -15.78 18.07 -7.66
C ILE A 378 -14.94 18.81 -6.60
N GLY A 379 -14.12 19.76 -7.06
CA GLY A 379 -13.07 20.40 -6.26
C GLY A 379 -13.53 21.57 -5.39
N TRP A 380 -14.67 21.46 -4.69
CA TRP A 380 -15.20 22.50 -3.79
C TRP A 380 -15.31 22.06 -2.32
N VAL A 381 -14.79 20.87 -1.96
CA VAL A 381 -14.86 20.30 -0.59
C VAL A 381 -13.48 19.83 -0.17
N ASP A 382 -13.09 20.12 1.07
CA ASP A 382 -11.86 19.59 1.67
C ASP A 382 -11.92 18.05 1.78
N GLU A 383 -10.80 17.37 1.50
CA GLU A 383 -10.70 15.90 1.60
C GLU A 383 -11.00 15.41 3.02
N ASP A 384 -10.76 16.25 4.03
CA ASP A 384 -10.88 15.91 5.44
C ASP A 384 -12.13 16.53 6.12
N SER A 385 -12.91 17.37 5.41
CA SER A 385 -14.13 18.01 5.94
C SER A 385 -15.40 17.30 5.50
N ALA A 386 -16.38 17.21 6.39
CA ALA A 386 -17.69 16.67 6.05
C ALA A 386 -18.51 17.68 5.23
N SER A 387 -19.34 17.21 4.30
CA SER A 387 -20.18 18.11 3.49
C SER A 387 -21.48 17.44 3.03
N THR A 388 -22.41 18.21 2.48
CA THR A 388 -23.69 17.71 1.98
C THR A 388 -24.13 18.45 0.71
N ASP A 389 -24.61 17.69 -0.28
CA ASP A 389 -25.09 18.26 -1.57
C ASP A 389 -26.61 18.48 -1.61
N GLY A 390 -27.31 18.32 -0.49
CA GLY A 390 -28.78 18.33 -0.44
C GLY A 390 -29.42 16.94 -0.50
N THR A 391 -28.71 15.94 -1.03
CA THR A 391 -29.20 14.57 -1.25
C THR A 391 -28.27 13.48 -0.71
N LYS A 392 -26.98 13.80 -0.56
CA LYS A 392 -25.88 12.93 -0.12
C LYS A 392 -25.10 13.64 0.97
N ILE A 393 -24.60 12.84 1.92
CA ILE A 393 -23.68 13.30 2.95
C ILE A 393 -22.31 12.68 2.69
N PHE A 394 -21.28 13.51 2.68
CA PHE A 394 -19.89 13.12 2.53
C PHE A 394 -19.21 13.21 3.89
N LEU A 395 -18.54 12.12 4.28
CA LEU A 395 -17.84 12.02 5.56
C LEU A 395 -16.40 11.54 5.33
N PRO A 396 -15.46 11.91 6.22
CA PRO A 396 -14.08 11.44 6.14
C PRO A 396 -13.98 9.90 6.15
N PRO A 397 -13.05 9.31 5.39
CA PRO A 397 -12.93 7.86 5.26
C PRO A 397 -12.49 7.17 6.56
N VAL A 398 -11.72 7.87 7.39
CA VAL A 398 -11.17 7.34 8.65
C VAL A 398 -11.18 8.43 9.72
N VAL A 399 -11.56 8.06 10.94
CA VAL A 399 -11.53 8.94 12.12
C VAL A 399 -10.68 8.31 13.23
N ASP A 400 -9.76 9.08 13.79
CA ASP A 400 -8.89 8.68 14.92
C ASP A 400 -8.64 9.84 15.91
N HIS A 401 -9.68 10.63 16.21
CA HIS A 401 -9.58 11.73 17.17
C HIS A 401 -9.47 11.23 18.62
N TYR A 402 -10.00 10.04 18.91
CA TYR A 402 -10.10 9.48 20.25
C TYR A 402 -9.40 8.12 20.37
N PRO A 403 -8.88 7.77 21.56
CA PRO A 403 -8.27 6.46 21.81
C PRO A 403 -9.26 5.29 21.79
N ASN A 404 -10.56 5.55 21.70
CA ASN A 404 -11.63 4.57 21.76
C ASN A 404 -12.55 4.68 20.54
N LYS A 405 -12.78 3.55 19.86
CA LYS A 405 -13.69 3.47 18.72
C LYS A 405 -15.10 3.97 19.00
N GLN A 406 -15.61 3.77 20.22
CA GLN A 406 -16.95 4.24 20.56
C GLN A 406 -17.05 5.77 20.58
N ASP A 407 -15.95 6.44 20.94
CA ASP A 407 -15.87 7.90 20.94
C ASP A 407 -15.67 8.42 19.52
N ASN A 408 -14.82 7.77 18.71
CA ASN A 408 -14.72 8.03 17.26
C ASN A 408 -16.06 7.82 16.53
N PHE A 409 -16.83 6.79 16.87
CA PHE A 409 -18.17 6.59 16.32
C PHE A 409 -19.15 7.66 16.79
N SER A 410 -19.01 8.13 18.04
CA SER A 410 -19.83 9.23 18.57
C SER A 410 -19.54 10.54 17.84
N TRP A 411 -18.29 10.78 17.46
CA TRP A 411 -17.91 11.91 16.61
C TRP A 411 -18.57 11.85 15.24
N PHE A 412 -18.51 10.70 14.54
CA PHE A 412 -19.22 10.53 13.26
C PHE A 412 -20.71 10.85 13.38
N LYS A 413 -21.36 10.44 14.48
CA LYS A 413 -22.77 10.81 14.72
C LYS A 413 -22.95 12.31 14.89
N VAL A 414 -22.07 13.01 15.59
CA VAL A 414 -22.16 14.48 15.79
C VAL A 414 -22.09 15.18 14.45
N VAL A 415 -21.04 14.90 13.67
CA VAL A 415 -20.85 15.48 12.33
C VAL A 415 -22.02 15.15 11.41
N SER A 416 -22.41 13.87 11.33
CA SER A 416 -23.54 13.46 10.49
C SER A 416 -24.85 14.13 10.91
N THR A 417 -25.07 14.34 12.21
CA THR A 417 -26.28 15.02 12.71
C THR A 417 -26.25 16.49 12.33
N HIS A 418 -25.10 17.15 12.40
CA HIS A 418 -24.94 18.54 11.95
C HIS A 418 -25.26 18.66 10.44
N GLN A 419 -24.65 17.81 9.61
CA GLN A 419 -24.92 17.77 8.16
C GLN A 419 -26.40 17.51 7.82
N VAL A 420 -27.04 16.56 8.51
CA VAL A 420 -28.48 16.30 8.35
C VAL A 420 -29.32 17.48 8.80
N SER A 421 -28.89 18.20 9.83
CA SER A 421 -29.66 19.32 10.38
C SER A 421 -29.83 20.45 9.37
N HIS A 422 -28.86 20.69 8.49
CA HIS A 422 -29.04 21.64 7.39
C HIS A 422 -30.22 21.28 6.48
N LEU A 423 -30.45 19.98 6.25
CA LEU A 423 -31.55 19.48 5.43
C LEU A 423 -32.88 19.49 6.17
N GLU A 424 -32.89 18.93 7.37
CA GLU A 424 -34.09 18.76 8.19
C GLU A 424 -34.64 20.13 8.63
N PHE A 425 -33.74 21.04 8.98
CA PHE A 425 -34.07 22.33 9.57
C PHE A 425 -34.05 23.49 8.56
N GLY A 426 -33.91 23.15 7.27
CA GLY A 426 -34.24 24.02 6.14
C GLY A 426 -33.19 25.05 5.75
N SER A 427 -31.91 24.86 6.13
CA SER A 427 -30.82 25.79 5.80
C SER A 427 -30.68 26.02 4.29
N PHE A 428 -30.85 24.97 3.47
CA PHE A 428 -30.78 25.06 2.01
C PHE A 428 -32.08 25.52 1.34
N ARG A 429 -33.14 25.79 2.13
CA ARG A 429 -34.47 26.19 1.63
C ARG A 429 -34.78 27.66 1.94
N TYR A 430 -33.75 28.49 1.99
CA TYR A 430 -33.90 29.93 2.18
C TYR A 430 -34.71 30.53 1.01
N GLU A 431 -35.74 31.29 1.35
CA GLU A 431 -36.60 32.01 0.41
C GLU A 431 -36.59 33.52 0.71
N PHE A 432 -36.17 34.32 -0.26
CA PHE A 432 -36.06 35.79 -0.11
C PHE A 432 -37.41 36.49 0.10
N GLU A 433 -38.54 35.85 -0.16
CA GLU A 433 -39.87 36.45 0.01
C GLU A 433 -40.62 35.93 1.26
N LYS A 434 -40.07 34.92 1.95
CA LYS A 434 -40.69 34.32 3.14
C LYS A 434 -40.32 35.09 4.41
N ALA A 435 -41.31 35.52 5.18
CA ALA A 435 -41.09 36.37 6.36
C ALA A 435 -40.33 35.64 7.48
N ALA A 436 -39.47 36.39 8.19
CA ALA A 436 -38.84 35.96 9.42
C ALA A 436 -39.87 35.84 10.57
N THR A 437 -39.52 35.09 11.62
CA THR A 437 -40.39 34.85 12.79
C THR A 437 -39.94 35.56 14.06
N GLN A 438 -38.63 35.78 14.22
CA GLN A 438 -38.00 36.39 15.38
C GLN A 438 -37.63 37.86 15.14
N PHE A 439 -37.42 38.26 13.88
CA PHE A 439 -37.01 39.62 13.51
C PHE A 439 -38.03 40.32 12.60
N GLU A 440 -37.98 41.65 12.57
CA GLU A 440 -38.67 42.44 11.55
C GLU A 440 -37.88 42.40 10.23
N ASP A 441 -38.58 42.08 9.13
CA ASP A 441 -37.99 41.93 7.79
C ASP A 441 -37.40 43.27 7.28
N ARG A 442 -36.07 43.40 7.27
CA ARG A 442 -35.34 44.58 6.75
C ARG A 442 -34.70 44.35 5.39
N ARG A 443 -34.59 43.09 4.95
CA ARG A 443 -33.94 42.72 3.69
C ARG A 443 -34.45 43.46 2.45
N HIS A 444 -35.75 43.78 2.34
CA HIS A 444 -36.30 44.51 1.19
C HIS A 444 -35.84 45.98 1.16
N GLU A 445 -35.75 46.62 2.32
CA GLU A 445 -35.24 47.99 2.43
C GLU A 445 -33.74 48.01 2.07
N MET A 446 -32.99 47.03 2.56
CA MET A 446 -31.55 46.91 2.34
C MET A 446 -31.21 46.59 0.89
N GLU A 447 -32.00 45.73 0.23
CA GLU A 447 -31.88 45.48 -1.22
C GLU A 447 -32.09 46.77 -2.03
N GLN A 448 -33.10 47.57 -1.71
CA GLN A 448 -33.33 48.85 -2.39
C GLN A 448 -32.15 49.82 -2.22
N LYS A 449 -31.58 49.90 -1.01
CA LYS A 449 -30.37 50.71 -0.75
C LYS A 449 -29.16 50.17 -1.51
N ALA A 450 -28.98 48.85 -1.59
CA ALA A 450 -27.90 48.22 -2.35
C ALA A 450 -28.03 48.49 -3.86
N LEU A 451 -29.24 48.37 -4.42
CA LEU A 451 -29.52 48.68 -5.82
C LEU A 451 -29.25 50.16 -6.14
N GLN A 452 -29.67 51.09 -5.28
CA GLN A 452 -29.38 52.51 -5.45
C GLN A 452 -27.87 52.78 -5.45
N ARG A 453 -27.12 52.21 -4.50
CA ARG A 453 -25.65 52.30 -4.46
C ARG A 453 -25.00 51.73 -5.73
N LYS A 454 -25.42 50.55 -6.19
CA LYS A 454 -24.93 49.92 -7.43
C LYS A 454 -25.25 50.80 -8.66
N GLU A 455 -26.42 51.44 -8.70
CA GLU A 455 -26.78 52.38 -9.77
C GLU A 455 -25.94 53.66 -9.74
N GLU A 456 -25.68 54.23 -8.57
CA GLU A 456 -24.82 55.40 -8.39
C GLU A 456 -23.37 55.11 -8.79
N GLN A 457 -22.82 53.97 -8.38
CA GLN A 457 -21.51 53.49 -8.80
C GLN A 457 -21.43 53.28 -10.32
N ARG A 458 -22.46 52.67 -10.92
CA ARG A 458 -22.55 52.51 -12.38
C ARG A 458 -22.65 53.86 -13.09
N ALA A 459 -23.38 54.82 -12.54
CA ALA A 459 -23.46 56.18 -13.09
C ALA A 459 -22.10 56.89 -13.01
N ALA A 460 -21.39 56.79 -11.89
CA ALA A 460 -20.05 57.33 -11.71
C ALA A 460 -19.01 56.66 -12.64
N ALA A 461 -19.10 55.34 -12.84
CA ALA A 461 -18.28 54.60 -13.79
C ALA A 461 -18.58 54.99 -15.24
N ARG A 462 -19.87 55.20 -15.59
CA ARG A 462 -20.29 55.73 -16.89
C ARG A 462 -19.77 57.14 -17.14
N GLU A 463 -19.86 58.04 -16.16
CA GLU A 463 -19.32 59.39 -16.26
C GLU A 463 -17.79 59.37 -16.41
N SER A 464 -17.10 58.51 -15.66
CA SER A 464 -15.65 58.33 -15.73
C SER A 464 -15.23 57.77 -17.10
N TYR A 465 -15.96 56.79 -17.63
CA TYR A 465 -15.80 56.23 -18.98
C TYR A 465 -16.04 57.29 -20.07
N GLU A 466 -17.14 58.05 -19.98
CA GLU A 466 -17.45 59.13 -20.92
C GLU A 466 -16.43 60.27 -20.87
N MET A 467 -15.92 60.61 -19.68
CA MET A 467 -14.87 61.61 -19.48
C MET A 467 -13.55 61.15 -20.09
N ALA A 468 -13.17 59.89 -19.91
CA ALA A 468 -12.00 59.30 -20.55
C ALA A 468 -12.15 59.21 -22.09
N ALA A 469 -13.33 58.84 -22.60
CA ALA A 469 -13.63 58.82 -24.03
C ALA A 469 -13.61 60.23 -24.67
N ARG A 470 -14.04 61.27 -23.93
CA ARG A 470 -13.93 62.69 -24.34
C ARG A 470 -12.49 63.20 -24.33
N LEU A 471 -11.67 62.76 -23.38
CA LEU A 471 -10.23 63.06 -23.35
C LEU A 471 -9.52 62.44 -24.55
N LEU A 472 -9.85 61.19 -24.91
CA LEU A 472 -9.32 60.51 -26.10
C LEU A 472 -9.71 61.17 -27.44
N THR A 473 -10.87 61.83 -27.52
CA THR A 473 -11.34 62.51 -28.74
C THR A 473 -10.89 63.97 -28.87
N SER A 474 -10.38 64.60 -27.80
CA SER A 474 -10.03 66.03 -27.78
C SER A 474 -8.56 66.36 -28.09
N GLY A 475 -7.71 65.37 -28.37
CA GLY A 475 -6.35 65.58 -28.88
C GLY A 475 -5.39 66.30 -27.93
N ALA A 476 -5.54 66.14 -26.61
CA ALA A 476 -4.55 66.58 -25.64
C ALA A 476 -3.54 65.45 -25.38
N GLU A 477 -2.29 65.65 -25.80
CA GLU A 477 -1.15 64.77 -25.50
C GLU A 477 -0.85 64.79 -23.99
N GLY A 478 -1.19 63.70 -23.31
CA GLY A 478 -0.70 63.35 -21.98
C GLY A 478 -0.78 61.82 -21.84
N ASP A 479 0.31 61.20 -21.38
CA ASP A 479 0.41 59.75 -21.18
C ASP A 479 -0.72 59.26 -20.26
N VAL A 480 -1.73 58.61 -20.85
CA VAL A 480 -2.74 57.83 -20.12
C VAL A 480 -2.25 56.39 -20.16
N ASP A 481 -1.94 55.85 -18.98
CA ASP A 481 -1.53 54.47 -18.81
C ASP A 481 -2.66 53.53 -19.26
N MET A 482 -2.35 52.64 -20.21
CA MET A 482 -3.29 51.75 -20.89
C MET A 482 -3.21 50.37 -20.23
N THR A 483 -3.95 50.17 -19.15
CA THR A 483 -4.25 48.83 -18.63
C THR A 483 -5.67 48.40 -19.04
N PRO A 484 -5.92 47.11 -19.29
CA PRO A 484 -7.14 46.63 -19.93
C PRO A 484 -8.27 46.47 -18.89
N ALA A 485 -8.99 47.55 -18.60
CA ALA A 485 -10.23 47.49 -17.82
C ALA A 485 -11.26 48.52 -18.35
N TYR A 486 -11.52 48.49 -19.66
CA TYR A 486 -12.62 49.23 -20.27
C TYR A 486 -13.73 48.25 -20.64
N VAL A 487 -14.52 47.87 -19.63
CA VAL A 487 -15.77 47.11 -19.82
C VAL A 487 -16.87 48.09 -20.22
N ASP A 488 -17.61 47.81 -21.30
CA ASP A 488 -18.76 48.62 -21.72
C ASP A 488 -19.86 48.58 -20.63
N PRO A 489 -20.31 49.72 -20.07
CA PRO A 489 -21.38 49.77 -19.07
C PRO A 489 -22.74 49.27 -19.56
N ASN A 490 -22.88 48.92 -20.84
CA ASN A 490 -24.05 48.28 -21.44
C ASN A 490 -23.91 46.76 -21.62
N ASP A 491 -22.71 46.19 -21.46
CA ASP A 491 -22.44 44.75 -21.64
C ASP A 491 -22.52 43.97 -20.31
N ALA A 492 -22.49 44.67 -19.16
CA ALA A 492 -22.86 44.14 -17.84
C ALA A 492 -24.39 44.00 -17.69
N GLY A 493 -25.04 43.42 -18.71
CA GLY A 493 -26.48 43.31 -18.82
C GLY A 493 -27.08 42.36 -17.78
N ASN A 494 -27.94 42.89 -16.91
CA ASN A 494 -29.03 42.15 -16.27
C ASN A 494 -28.66 40.79 -15.64
N MET A 495 -27.68 40.75 -14.73
CA MET A 495 -27.57 39.60 -13.84
C MET A 495 -28.74 39.59 -12.87
N ARG A 496 -29.67 38.68 -13.12
CA ARG A 496 -30.56 38.17 -12.08
C ARG A 496 -29.73 37.16 -11.30
N THR A 497 -29.50 37.42 -10.02
CA THR A 497 -29.06 36.39 -9.07
C THR A 497 -30.00 35.19 -9.19
N PHE A 498 -29.43 34.03 -9.48
CA PHE A 498 -30.20 32.82 -9.83
C PHE A 498 -30.74 32.10 -8.59
N THR A 499 -30.12 32.33 -7.44
CA THR A 499 -30.41 31.77 -6.12
C THR A 499 -30.98 32.86 -5.21
N ASP A 500 -31.86 32.47 -4.29
CA ASP A 500 -32.44 33.42 -3.33
C ASP A 500 -31.41 33.80 -2.26
N ILE A 501 -30.53 32.87 -1.89
CA ILE A 501 -29.40 33.17 -0.99
C ILE A 501 -28.37 34.06 -1.67
N GLY A 502 -28.06 33.86 -2.96
CA GLY A 502 -27.19 34.75 -3.72
C GLY A 502 -27.77 36.16 -3.81
N ARG A 503 -29.09 36.30 -4.04
CA ARG A 503 -29.80 37.59 -3.96
C ARG A 503 -29.63 38.28 -2.61
N PHE A 504 -29.59 37.51 -1.52
CA PHE A 504 -29.36 38.03 -0.17
C PHE A 504 -27.92 38.47 0.04
N LEU A 505 -26.93 37.64 -0.32
CA LEU A 505 -25.50 37.95 -0.18
C LEU A 505 -25.11 39.19 -1.01
N ASP A 506 -25.77 39.40 -2.15
CA ASP A 506 -25.59 40.54 -3.05
C ASP A 506 -25.96 41.92 -2.46
N ILE A 507 -26.63 41.95 -1.30
CA ILE A 507 -27.00 43.18 -0.58
C ILE A 507 -25.77 43.87 0.03
N PHE A 508 -24.74 43.08 0.35
CA PHE A 508 -23.60 43.49 1.16
C PHE A 508 -22.40 43.91 0.31
N GLU A 509 -21.49 44.68 0.90
CA GLU A 509 -20.28 45.16 0.20
C GLU A 509 -19.14 44.15 0.30
N ASN A 510 -18.98 43.51 1.47
CA ASN A 510 -18.00 42.46 1.71
C ASN A 510 -18.70 41.10 1.74
N GLY A 511 -18.65 40.37 0.62
CA GLY A 511 -19.25 39.04 0.46
C GLY A 511 -18.68 37.99 1.40
N ARG A 512 -17.36 38.03 1.65
CA ARG A 512 -16.66 37.09 2.54
C ARG A 512 -17.15 37.23 3.98
N LEU A 513 -17.16 38.46 4.49
CA LEU A 513 -17.60 38.76 5.87
C LEU A 513 -19.06 38.38 6.11
N VAL A 514 -19.98 38.72 5.20
CA VAL A 514 -21.40 38.37 5.38
C VAL A 514 -21.60 36.86 5.37
N PHE A 515 -20.87 36.14 4.52
CA PHE A 515 -20.97 34.70 4.42
C PHE A 515 -20.48 34.01 5.70
N ASP A 516 -19.37 34.46 6.27
CA ASP A 516 -18.87 33.94 7.55
C ASP A 516 -19.86 34.22 8.68
N ILE A 517 -20.41 35.43 8.77
CA ILE A 517 -21.44 35.79 9.76
C ILE A 517 -22.70 34.92 9.58
N PHE A 518 -23.15 34.72 8.35
CA PHE A 518 -24.31 33.87 8.05
C PHE A 518 -24.08 32.43 8.48
N THR A 519 -22.91 31.86 8.15
CA THR A 519 -22.53 30.50 8.51
C THR A 519 -22.52 30.30 10.02
N VAL A 520 -21.88 31.21 10.76
CA VAL A 520 -21.78 31.10 12.24
C VAL A 520 -23.15 31.23 12.91
N LEU A 521 -24.00 32.13 12.45
CA LEU A 521 -25.34 32.30 13.00
C LEU A 521 -26.26 31.13 12.63
N GLU A 522 -26.12 30.58 11.42
CA GLU A 522 -26.86 29.39 11.01
C GLU A 522 -26.45 28.17 11.84
N ASP A 523 -25.15 27.96 12.01
CA ASP A 523 -24.61 26.89 12.85
C ASP A 523 -25.09 27.01 14.30
N CYS A 524 -25.16 28.23 14.84
CA CYS A 524 -25.70 28.47 16.17
C CYS A 524 -27.16 28.00 16.29
N ARG A 525 -27.99 28.34 15.30
CA ARG A 525 -29.39 27.92 15.21
C ARG A 525 -29.48 26.39 15.17
N LEU A 526 -28.64 25.74 14.34
CA LEU A 526 -28.63 24.29 14.17
C LEU A 526 -28.13 23.56 15.42
N ASP A 527 -27.00 23.96 15.99
CA ASP A 527 -26.45 23.38 17.22
C ASP A 527 -27.43 23.45 18.38
N TYR A 528 -28.13 24.58 18.53
CA TYR A 528 -29.19 24.72 19.52
C TYR A 528 -30.33 23.74 19.26
N ARG A 529 -30.84 23.68 18.01
CA ARG A 529 -31.92 22.77 17.61
C ARG A 529 -31.53 21.30 17.84
N ILE A 530 -30.31 20.91 17.46
CA ILE A 530 -29.79 19.55 17.67
C ILE A 530 -29.80 19.19 19.16
N LYS A 531 -29.29 20.09 20.02
CA LYS A 531 -29.27 19.85 21.47
C LYS A 531 -30.68 19.71 22.06
N VAL A 532 -31.66 20.45 21.55
CA VAL A 532 -33.05 20.46 22.05
C VAL A 532 -33.86 19.28 21.53
N GLU A 533 -33.89 19.06 20.21
CA GLU A 533 -34.69 18.01 19.55
C GLU A 533 -34.08 16.62 19.71
N TYR A 534 -32.75 16.53 19.85
CA TYR A 534 -32.02 15.27 19.97
C TYR A 534 -31.25 15.13 21.31
N PRO A 535 -31.94 14.94 22.45
CA PRO A 535 -31.29 14.75 23.75
C PRO A 535 -30.27 13.60 23.80
N GLY A 536 -30.44 12.59 22.95
CA GLY A 536 -29.55 11.43 22.88
C GLY A 536 -28.13 11.73 22.36
N ILE A 537 -27.95 12.81 21.57
CA ILE A 537 -26.63 13.20 21.07
C ILE A 537 -25.99 14.34 21.89
N ARG A 538 -26.77 15.04 22.72
CA ARG A 538 -26.36 16.22 23.48
C ARG A 538 -25.01 16.05 24.19
N ALA A 539 -24.80 14.96 24.92
CA ALA A 539 -23.55 14.72 25.65
C ALA A 539 -22.33 14.57 24.71
N ALA A 540 -22.51 13.93 23.55
CA ALA A 540 -21.44 13.78 22.56
C ALA A 540 -21.17 15.12 21.85
N SER A 541 -22.22 15.84 21.46
CA SER A 541 -22.12 17.17 20.83
C SER A 541 -21.45 18.18 21.75
N SER A 542 -21.84 18.28 23.02
CA SER A 542 -21.19 19.17 23.99
C SER A 542 -19.70 18.83 24.22
N ARG A 543 -19.34 17.54 24.19
CA ARG A 543 -17.94 17.13 24.31
C ARG A 543 -17.13 17.60 23.10
N VAL A 544 -17.62 17.32 21.89
CA VAL A 544 -16.95 17.72 20.65
C VAL A 544 -16.81 19.25 20.59
N GLN A 545 -17.86 20.00 20.94
CA GLN A 545 -17.83 21.46 21.00
C GLN A 545 -16.77 22.01 21.95
N ASN A 546 -16.71 21.49 23.18
CA ASN A 546 -15.71 21.94 24.16
C ASN A 546 -14.28 21.64 23.69
N GLU A 547 -14.05 20.48 23.06
CA GLU A 547 -12.73 20.12 22.53
C GLU A 547 -12.33 20.95 21.31
N THR A 548 -13.30 21.34 20.46
CA THR A 548 -13.05 22.29 19.37
C THR A 548 -12.72 23.67 19.93
N LEU A 549 -13.44 24.12 20.96
CA LEU A 549 -13.21 25.39 21.63
C LEU A 549 -11.80 25.49 22.26
N GLU A 550 -11.30 24.41 22.86
CA GLU A 550 -9.93 24.34 23.42
C GLU A 550 -8.82 24.54 22.37
N LYS A 551 -9.11 24.29 21.09
CA LYS A 551 -8.14 24.42 19.98
C LYS A 551 -8.26 25.74 19.22
N ARG A 552 -9.27 26.56 19.49
CA ARG A 552 -9.50 27.84 18.80
C ARG A 552 -8.37 28.83 19.09
N GLN A 553 -8.14 29.70 18.12
CA GLN A 553 -7.20 30.80 18.26
C GLN A 553 -7.72 31.83 19.28
N ARG A 554 -6.83 32.64 19.87
CA ARG A 554 -7.24 33.67 20.84
C ARG A 554 -7.75 34.89 20.08
N ILE A 555 -8.92 35.40 20.47
CA ILE A 555 -9.55 36.60 19.86
C ILE A 555 -8.61 37.81 19.89
N GLU A 556 -7.80 37.95 20.94
CA GLU A 556 -6.83 39.05 21.12
C GLU A 556 -5.70 39.06 20.08
N ASP A 557 -5.41 37.92 19.45
CA ASP A 557 -4.35 37.76 18.46
C ASP A 557 -4.83 38.16 17.04
N MET A 558 -6.10 38.58 16.89
CA MET A 558 -6.74 38.91 15.62
C MET A 558 -7.08 40.40 15.49
N PRO A 559 -7.12 40.95 14.28
CA PRO A 559 -7.72 42.25 13.99
C PRO A 559 -9.17 42.33 14.48
N LEU A 560 -9.62 43.49 14.96
CA LEU A 560 -10.91 43.64 15.64
C LEU A 560 -12.11 43.09 14.85
N GLN A 561 -12.16 43.27 13.52
CA GLN A 561 -13.27 42.77 12.71
C GLN A 561 -13.28 41.24 12.66
N GLN A 562 -12.11 40.63 12.45
CA GLN A 562 -11.93 39.17 12.50
C GLN A 562 -12.24 38.63 13.91
N GLY A 563 -11.76 39.31 14.95
CA GLY A 563 -12.01 38.99 16.35
C GLY A 563 -13.50 39.03 16.73
N MET A 564 -14.30 39.93 16.13
CA MET A 564 -15.76 39.96 16.34
C MET A 564 -16.46 38.75 15.71
N VAL A 565 -15.98 38.25 14.58
CA VAL A 565 -16.50 37.00 13.97
C VAL A 565 -16.07 35.80 14.81
N GLU A 566 -14.81 35.76 15.28
CA GLU A 566 -14.35 34.72 16.21
C GLU A 566 -15.16 34.73 17.52
N LEU A 567 -15.50 35.90 18.05
CA LEU A 567 -16.38 36.05 19.21
C LEU A 567 -17.76 35.41 18.96
N LEU A 568 -18.36 35.60 17.78
CA LEU A 568 -19.59 34.91 17.39
C LEU A 568 -19.38 33.39 17.34
N ILE A 569 -18.24 32.90 16.87
CA ILE A 569 -17.92 31.47 16.83
C ILE A 569 -17.87 30.90 18.25
N HIS A 570 -17.15 31.55 19.17
CA HIS A 570 -17.10 31.15 20.59
C HIS A 570 -18.51 31.09 21.22
N MET A 571 -19.34 32.12 21.01
CA MET A 571 -20.72 32.14 21.49
C MET A 571 -21.58 31.04 20.84
N SER A 572 -21.38 30.77 19.54
CA SER A 572 -22.08 29.68 18.85
C SER A 572 -21.70 28.29 19.40
N LEU A 573 -20.50 28.16 19.96
CA LEU A 573 -19.99 26.95 20.63
C LEU A 573 -20.39 26.89 22.12
N ASP A 574 -21.32 27.74 22.58
CA ASP A 574 -21.87 27.77 23.94
C ASP A 574 -20.90 28.34 25.00
N GLN A 575 -19.85 29.09 24.59
CA GLN A 575 -19.03 29.88 25.52
C GLN A 575 -19.48 31.35 25.49
N PHE A 576 -20.07 31.82 26.60
CA PHE A 576 -20.47 33.22 26.78
C PHE A 576 -19.72 33.93 27.92
N GLN A 577 -18.94 33.19 28.71
CA GLN A 577 -18.19 33.71 29.85
C GLN A 577 -16.69 33.78 29.53
N ASP A 578 -16.00 34.69 30.22
CA ASP A 578 -14.56 34.90 30.12
C ASP A 578 -14.09 35.20 28.68
N LEU A 579 -14.92 35.93 27.91
CA LEU A 579 -14.62 36.30 26.53
C LEU A 579 -13.91 37.65 26.48
N PRO A 580 -12.70 37.75 25.91
CA PRO A 580 -11.99 39.03 25.80
C PRO A 580 -12.63 39.89 24.72
N VAL A 581 -13.06 41.10 25.10
CA VAL A 581 -13.66 42.10 24.21
C VAL A 581 -12.93 43.43 24.37
N ALA A 582 -12.62 44.09 23.26
CA ALA A 582 -12.04 45.44 23.29
C ALA A 582 -12.99 46.43 23.98
N LYS A 583 -12.48 47.20 24.95
CA LYS A 583 -13.26 48.12 25.80
C LYS A 583 -14.15 49.08 25.02
N GLU A 584 -13.68 49.55 23.86
CA GLU A 584 -14.43 50.47 22.99
C GLU A 584 -15.66 49.82 22.35
N TYR A 585 -15.62 48.50 22.14
CA TYR A 585 -16.65 47.75 21.41
C TYR A 585 -17.45 46.79 22.31
N GLN A 586 -17.47 47.03 23.62
CA GLN A 586 -18.25 46.23 24.57
C GLN A 586 -19.76 46.21 24.20
N GLU A 587 -20.35 47.37 23.91
CA GLU A 587 -21.77 47.46 23.54
C GLU A 587 -22.07 46.72 22.22
N ALA A 588 -21.09 46.66 21.31
CA ALA A 588 -21.20 45.89 20.08
C ALA A 588 -21.22 44.37 20.36
N ALA A 589 -20.34 43.88 21.23
CA ALA A 589 -20.33 42.48 21.65
C ALA A 589 -21.62 42.08 22.39
N GLU A 590 -22.13 42.93 23.27
CA GLU A 590 -23.42 42.71 23.94
C GLU A 590 -24.57 42.62 22.93
N MET A 591 -24.60 43.52 21.93
CA MET A 591 -25.61 43.47 20.88
C MET A 591 -25.52 42.20 20.01
N LEU A 592 -24.31 41.79 19.64
CA LEU A 592 -24.08 40.54 18.90
C LEU A 592 -24.57 39.32 19.69
N SER A 593 -24.33 39.28 21.01
CA SER A 593 -24.89 38.26 21.89
C SER A 593 -26.42 38.28 21.88
N ARG A 594 -27.07 39.44 22.00
CA ARG A 594 -28.55 39.56 21.95
C ARG A 594 -29.12 39.07 20.63
N ILE A 595 -28.48 39.40 19.51
CA ILE A 595 -28.88 38.94 18.16
C ILE A 595 -28.79 37.42 18.08
N LEU A 596 -27.66 36.84 18.49
CA LEU A 596 -27.45 35.39 18.48
C LEU A 596 -28.45 34.65 19.39
N HIS A 597 -28.78 35.21 20.55
CA HIS A 597 -29.77 34.64 21.47
C HIS A 597 -31.17 34.52 20.86
N GLN A 598 -31.59 35.42 19.95
CA GLN A 598 -32.87 35.29 19.25
C GLN A 598 -32.95 34.05 18.35
N LEU A 599 -31.81 33.53 17.88
CA LEU A 599 -31.74 32.30 17.08
C LEU A 599 -31.78 31.03 17.94
N ARG A 600 -31.51 31.12 19.25
CA ARG A 600 -31.51 29.99 20.21
C ARG A 600 -32.94 29.60 20.62
N THR A 601 -33.81 29.35 19.64
CA THR A 601 -35.19 28.89 19.84
C THR A 601 -35.61 27.91 18.76
N ALA A 602 -36.48 26.94 19.11
CA ALA A 602 -36.97 25.95 18.16
C ALA A 602 -37.83 26.55 17.03
N ALA A 603 -38.38 27.76 17.26
CA ALA A 603 -39.18 28.48 16.26
C ALA A 603 -38.33 29.16 15.17
N ALA A 604 -37.03 29.37 15.40
CA ALA A 604 -36.17 30.08 14.48
C ALA A 604 -35.95 29.29 13.18
N ASN A 605 -36.11 29.98 12.05
CA ASN A 605 -35.89 29.46 10.71
C ASN A 605 -34.64 30.10 10.06
N VAL A 606 -34.31 29.68 8.84
CA VAL A 606 -33.15 30.24 8.11
C VAL A 606 -33.39 31.70 7.70
N GLU A 607 -34.64 32.14 7.57
CA GLU A 607 -34.98 33.53 7.32
C GLU A 607 -34.66 34.43 8.54
N ASP A 608 -34.81 33.91 9.76
CA ASP A 608 -34.35 34.56 10.99
C ASP A 608 -32.83 34.70 11.01
N THR A 609 -32.11 33.66 10.55
CA THR A 609 -30.65 33.73 10.40
C THR A 609 -30.26 34.87 9.46
N ALA A 610 -30.92 35.01 8.30
CA ALA A 610 -30.64 36.09 7.36
C ALA A 610 -30.89 37.49 7.97
N GLU A 611 -31.98 37.67 8.72
CA GLU A 611 -32.27 38.93 9.41
C GLU A 611 -31.32 39.23 10.58
N ALA A 612 -30.84 38.19 11.27
CA ALA A 612 -29.77 38.30 12.26
C ALA A 612 -28.43 38.69 11.60
N THR A 613 -28.09 38.08 10.46
CA THR A 613 -26.90 38.38 9.67
C THR A 613 -26.87 39.84 9.22
N LEU A 614 -27.99 40.39 8.75
CA LEU A 614 -28.09 41.82 8.40
C LEU A 614 -27.66 42.73 9.56
N ARG A 615 -28.18 42.44 10.76
CA ARG A 615 -27.91 43.23 11.97
C ARG A 615 -26.48 43.04 12.47
N ALA A 616 -25.99 41.80 12.49
CA ALA A 616 -24.61 41.49 12.88
C ALA A 616 -23.59 42.11 11.91
N TYR A 617 -23.85 42.05 10.61
CA TYR A 617 -23.00 42.70 9.60
C TYR A 617 -22.98 44.22 9.79
N GLU A 618 -24.13 44.86 10.03
CA GLU A 618 -24.17 46.31 10.28
C GLU A 618 -23.32 46.74 11.49
N VAL A 619 -23.23 45.89 12.52
CA VAL A 619 -22.36 46.13 13.68
C VAL A 619 -20.89 45.91 13.31
N ILE A 620 -20.55 44.74 12.76
CA ILE A 620 -19.17 44.30 12.51
C ILE A 620 -18.51 45.10 11.38
N SER A 621 -19.24 45.50 10.35
CA SER A 621 -18.71 46.29 9.23
C SER A 621 -18.29 47.71 9.62
N ARG A 622 -18.74 48.20 10.80
CA ARG A 622 -18.42 49.53 11.33
C ARG A 622 -17.27 49.51 12.35
N VAL A 623 -16.76 48.32 12.68
CA VAL A 623 -15.56 48.15 13.49
C VAL A 623 -14.34 48.18 12.54
N PRO A 624 -13.30 48.98 12.83
CA PRO A 624 -12.10 49.02 12.01
C PRO A 624 -11.35 47.69 12.10
N ASN A 625 -10.92 47.14 10.96
CA ASN A 625 -10.16 45.89 10.95
C ASN A 625 -8.67 46.15 11.21
N GLN A 626 -8.32 46.38 12.47
CA GLN A 626 -6.94 46.63 12.92
C GLN A 626 -6.63 45.82 14.18
N GLN A 627 -5.36 45.49 14.40
CA GLN A 627 -4.91 44.87 15.63
C GLN A 627 -4.93 45.88 16.79
N GLU A 628 -5.53 45.49 17.92
CA GLU A 628 -5.48 46.27 19.17
C GLU A 628 -4.46 45.72 20.16
N GLU A 629 -4.03 46.56 21.12
CA GLU A 629 -3.13 46.14 22.19
C GLU A 629 -3.88 45.26 23.21
N GLU A 630 -3.23 44.20 23.72
CA GLU A 630 -3.82 43.24 24.68
C GLU A 630 -4.41 43.93 25.94
N ASP A 631 -3.88 45.09 26.36
CA ASP A 631 -4.35 45.81 27.55
C ASP A 631 -5.68 46.58 27.32
N GLN A 632 -6.15 46.67 26.08
CA GLN A 632 -7.45 47.23 25.70
C GLN A 632 -8.59 46.22 25.75
N PHE A 633 -8.30 44.94 26.00
CA PHE A 633 -9.32 43.90 26.15
C PHE A 633 -9.76 43.75 27.63
N GLU A 634 -11.04 43.49 27.84
CA GLU A 634 -11.61 43.09 29.13
C GLU A 634 -12.45 41.83 28.96
N GLU A 635 -12.38 40.92 29.95
CA GLU A 635 -13.23 39.73 30.00
C GLU A 635 -14.68 40.15 30.27
N GLN A 636 -15.58 39.77 29.36
CA GLN A 636 -17.01 40.05 29.44
C GLN A 636 -17.82 38.78 29.69
N ASP A 637 -18.93 38.94 30.43
CA ASP A 637 -19.99 37.94 30.56
C ASP A 637 -21.13 38.32 29.61
N LEU A 638 -21.26 37.56 28.53
CA LEU A 638 -22.21 37.78 27.46
C LEU A 638 -23.45 36.87 27.55
N GLU A 639 -23.67 36.13 28.65
CA GLU A 639 -24.82 35.23 28.81
C GLU A 639 -26.12 36.00 29.15
N GLU A 640 -26.05 36.99 30.04
CA GLU A 640 -27.22 37.74 30.54
C GLU A 640 -27.28 39.18 30.02
N THR A 641 -27.10 39.38 28.71
CA THR A 641 -27.04 40.72 28.09
C THR A 641 -28.40 41.39 27.92
N GLY A 642 -29.52 40.69 28.18
CA GLY A 642 -30.89 41.20 28.04
C GLY A 642 -31.57 40.80 26.72
N ASP A 643 -32.82 41.22 26.54
CA ASP A 643 -33.57 40.95 25.31
C ASP A 643 -33.16 41.90 24.18
N PHE A 644 -33.23 41.41 22.94
CA PHE A 644 -33.00 42.23 21.76
C PHE A 644 -34.10 43.28 21.57
N SER A 645 -33.73 44.52 21.25
CA SER A 645 -34.67 45.60 20.91
C SER A 645 -34.17 46.39 19.69
N GLU A 646 -35.07 46.71 18.76
CA GLU A 646 -34.72 47.43 17.53
C GLU A 646 -34.32 48.89 17.82
N GLU A 647 -34.84 49.48 18.89
CA GLU A 647 -34.47 50.84 19.34
C GLU A 647 -33.02 50.89 19.85
N ASP A 648 -32.61 49.91 20.67
CA ASP A 648 -31.24 49.83 21.18
C ASP A 648 -30.25 49.51 20.05
N PHE A 649 -30.64 48.64 19.13
CA PHE A 649 -29.87 48.33 17.93
C PHE A 649 -29.61 49.58 17.09
N GLN A 650 -30.64 50.35 16.75
CA GLN A 650 -30.48 51.56 15.94
C GLN A 650 -29.62 52.61 16.66
N SER A 651 -29.81 52.78 17.98
CA SER A 651 -28.99 53.67 18.80
C SER A 651 -27.50 53.30 18.73
N LEU A 652 -27.16 52.00 18.83
CA LEU A 652 -25.79 51.54 18.71
C LEU A 652 -25.21 51.79 17.31
N VAL A 653 -25.97 51.46 16.25
CA VAL A 653 -25.52 51.67 14.86
C VAL A 653 -25.23 53.15 14.60
N ASP A 654 -26.09 54.06 15.09
CA ASP A 654 -25.89 55.50 14.96
C ASP A 654 -24.63 55.97 15.71
N GLN A 655 -24.33 55.38 16.87
CA GLN A 655 -23.12 55.68 17.64
C GLN A 655 -21.84 55.22 16.94
N LEU A 656 -21.83 53.98 16.43
CA LEU A 656 -20.72 53.42 15.67
C LEU A 656 -20.46 54.22 14.38
N GLN A 657 -21.53 54.62 13.68
CA GLN A 657 -21.42 55.47 12.50
C GLN A 657 -20.80 56.83 12.81
N ALA A 658 -21.22 57.47 13.91
CA ALA A 658 -20.66 58.75 14.34
C ALA A 658 -19.17 58.63 14.74
N GLY A 659 -18.78 57.49 15.32
CA GLY A 659 -17.37 57.17 15.61
C GLY A 659 -16.53 57.02 14.34
N MET A 660 -17.04 56.29 13.35
CA MET A 660 -16.40 56.07 12.05
C MET A 660 -16.21 57.38 11.26
N ASP A 661 -17.22 58.25 11.25
CA ASP A 661 -17.12 59.56 10.57
C ASP A 661 -16.07 60.47 11.23
N ALA A 662 -15.90 60.36 12.56
CA ALA A 662 -14.93 61.13 13.33
C ALA A 662 -13.48 60.64 13.20
N SER A 663 -13.26 59.36 12.83
CA SER A 663 -11.95 58.72 12.69
C SER A 663 -11.40 58.70 11.25
N SER A 664 -12.07 59.36 10.30
CA SER A 664 -11.74 59.43 8.86
C SER A 664 -10.36 60.04 8.47
N ASP A 665 -9.43 60.21 9.42
CA ASP A 665 -8.05 60.71 9.22
C ASP A 665 -6.95 59.66 9.58
N SER A 666 -7.32 58.43 9.96
CA SER A 666 -6.40 57.30 10.19
C SER A 666 -6.59 56.20 9.12
N GLY A 667 -5.47 55.71 8.57
CA GLY A 667 -5.37 55.02 7.27
C GLY A 667 -6.10 53.68 7.11
N ASP A 668 -6.10 53.19 5.86
CA ASP A 668 -6.66 51.89 5.44
C ASP A 668 -6.27 50.79 6.44
N GLY A 669 -7.26 50.24 7.14
CA GLY A 669 -7.10 49.03 7.97
C GLY A 669 -6.77 47.81 7.12
N ASP A 670 -6.46 46.69 7.78
CA ASP A 670 -6.15 45.44 7.11
C ASP A 670 -7.38 44.87 6.38
N SER A 671 -7.17 44.12 5.31
CA SER A 671 -8.27 43.40 4.64
C SER A 671 -8.82 42.29 5.55
N TYR A 672 -10.13 42.05 5.48
CA TYR A 672 -10.76 40.96 6.23
C TYR A 672 -10.29 39.59 5.71
N GLU A 673 -9.98 38.68 6.63
CA GLU A 673 -9.67 37.27 6.38
C GLU A 673 -10.62 36.41 7.21
N SER A 674 -11.01 35.25 6.68
CA SER A 674 -11.94 34.34 7.36
C SER A 674 -11.27 33.63 8.53
N PRO A 675 -11.96 33.46 9.67
CA PRO A 675 -11.47 32.63 10.76
C PRO A 675 -11.33 31.15 10.36
N ASP A 676 -10.53 30.40 11.14
CA ASP A 676 -10.40 28.95 10.98
C ASP A 676 -11.80 28.28 11.00
N PRO A 677 -12.07 27.28 10.15
CA PRO A 677 -13.34 26.56 10.15
C PRO A 677 -13.53 25.71 11.42
N VAL A 678 -14.77 25.28 11.67
CA VAL A 678 -15.13 24.44 12.82
C VAL A 678 -15.25 22.98 12.36
N ASP A 679 -14.21 22.17 12.59
CA ASP A 679 -14.02 20.81 12.04
C ASP A 679 -15.29 19.93 11.98
N TYR A 680 -16.06 19.87 13.07
CA TYR A 680 -17.20 18.95 13.15
C TYR A 680 -18.45 19.45 12.43
N ARG A 681 -18.52 20.76 12.13
CA ARG A 681 -19.66 21.38 11.45
C ARG A 681 -19.61 21.17 9.94
N GLY A 682 -18.42 20.90 9.40
CA GLY A 682 -18.19 20.63 7.99
C GLY A 682 -18.41 21.83 7.08
N ASP A 683 -18.36 21.60 5.77
CA ASP A 683 -18.47 22.64 4.76
C ASP A 683 -19.94 22.96 4.48
N PHE A 684 -20.33 24.22 4.69
CA PHE A 684 -21.66 24.74 4.41
C PHE A 684 -21.63 25.62 3.16
N LYS A 685 -22.28 25.18 2.07
CA LYS A 685 -22.29 25.87 0.75
C LYS A 685 -23.72 26.05 0.23
N PRO A 686 -24.54 26.92 0.85
CA PRO A 686 -25.97 27.03 0.57
C PRO A 686 -26.34 27.48 -0.85
N GLU A 687 -25.56 28.37 -1.46
CA GLU A 687 -25.79 28.86 -2.81
C GLU A 687 -25.62 27.75 -3.85
N MET A 688 -24.54 26.97 -3.74
CA MET A 688 -24.30 25.84 -4.63
C MET A 688 -25.40 24.78 -4.56
N VAL A 689 -25.85 24.43 -3.35
CA VAL A 689 -26.95 23.46 -3.18
C VAL A 689 -28.27 24.00 -3.76
N GLN A 690 -28.58 25.29 -3.56
CA GLN A 690 -29.77 25.90 -4.12
C GLN A 690 -29.72 25.97 -5.65
N LEU A 691 -28.54 26.26 -6.23
CA LEU A 691 -28.28 26.27 -7.67
C LEU A 691 -28.47 24.88 -8.29
N LEU A 692 -27.87 23.85 -7.69
CA LEU A 692 -28.02 22.45 -8.11
C LEU A 692 -29.49 22.00 -8.07
N THR A 693 -30.20 22.37 -7.00
CA THR A 693 -31.62 22.07 -6.84
C THR A 693 -32.47 22.73 -7.93
N LYS A 694 -32.20 24.01 -8.28
CA LYS A 694 -32.88 24.72 -9.36
C LYS A 694 -32.58 24.10 -10.73
N LEU A 695 -31.32 23.73 -11.02
CA LEU A 695 -30.93 23.06 -12.25
C LEU A 695 -31.59 21.68 -12.43
N GLN A 696 -31.67 20.89 -11.36
CA GLN A 696 -32.36 19.60 -11.37
C GLN A 696 -33.87 19.78 -11.62
N ALA A 697 -34.50 20.81 -11.04
CA ALA A 697 -35.91 21.11 -11.25
C ALA A 697 -36.22 21.53 -12.71
N ASP A 698 -35.37 22.37 -13.32
CA ASP A 698 -35.54 22.85 -14.70
C ASP A 698 -35.39 21.74 -15.76
N SER A 699 -34.67 20.66 -15.45
CA SER A 699 -34.55 19.50 -16.34
C SER A 699 -35.83 18.64 -16.42
N GLY A 700 -36.75 18.81 -15.47
CA GLY A 700 -37.96 18.00 -15.31
C GLY A 700 -39.25 18.57 -15.89
N ASP A 701 -39.33 19.87 -16.19
CA ASP A 701 -40.58 20.54 -16.58
C ASP A 701 -40.49 21.18 -17.99
N GLN A 702 -41.43 20.88 -18.88
CA GLN A 702 -41.55 21.50 -20.22
C GLN A 702 -42.16 22.92 -20.13
N GLY A 703 -41.71 23.72 -19.16
CA GLY A 703 -42.15 25.09 -18.92
C GLY A 703 -41.18 26.14 -19.49
N GLU A 704 -41.69 27.34 -19.79
CA GLU A 704 -41.03 28.47 -20.46
C GLU A 704 -39.86 29.12 -19.65
N ALA A 705 -38.91 28.36 -19.11
CA ALA A 705 -37.65 28.88 -18.54
C ALA A 705 -36.52 28.81 -19.59
N GLN A 706 -35.70 29.87 -19.69
CA GLN A 706 -34.53 29.85 -20.56
C GLN A 706 -33.47 28.91 -19.95
N PRO A 707 -32.94 27.92 -20.69
CA PRO A 707 -31.90 27.03 -20.16
C PRO A 707 -30.63 27.83 -19.87
N MET A 708 -30.06 27.62 -18.67
CA MET A 708 -28.80 28.23 -18.23
C MET A 708 -27.65 27.84 -19.17
N THR A 709 -26.89 28.82 -19.67
CA THR A 709 -25.73 28.58 -20.53
C THR A 709 -24.47 28.30 -19.69
N GLN A 710 -23.52 27.53 -20.25
CA GLN A 710 -22.25 27.23 -19.57
C GLN A 710 -21.47 28.50 -19.19
N GLU A 711 -21.46 29.51 -20.07
CA GLU A 711 -20.82 30.81 -19.80
C GLU A 711 -21.48 31.55 -18.62
N MET A 712 -22.80 31.46 -18.47
CA MET A 712 -23.53 32.06 -17.34
C MET A 712 -23.25 31.32 -16.03
N LEU A 713 -23.09 29.99 -16.08
CA LEU A 713 -22.70 29.19 -14.92
C LEU A 713 -21.25 29.48 -14.49
N GLU A 714 -20.31 29.55 -15.44
CA GLU A 714 -18.91 29.90 -15.16
C GLU A 714 -18.79 31.28 -14.51
N GLN A 715 -19.55 32.27 -14.98
CA GLN A 715 -19.55 33.60 -14.41
C GLN A 715 -20.16 33.64 -12.99
N LEU A 716 -21.26 32.91 -12.74
CA LEU A 716 -21.85 32.81 -11.41
C LEU A 716 -20.89 32.18 -10.38
N LEU A 717 -20.11 31.19 -10.81
CA LEU A 717 -19.13 30.52 -9.94
C LEU A 717 -17.92 31.40 -9.64
N GLN A 718 -17.54 32.31 -10.54
CA GLN A 718 -16.48 33.28 -10.31
C GLN A 718 -16.86 34.38 -9.32
N GLU A 719 -18.15 34.71 -9.22
CA GLU A 719 -18.65 35.78 -8.35
C GLU A 719 -19.22 35.26 -7.02
N SER A 720 -19.21 33.95 -6.80
CA SER A 720 -19.74 33.30 -5.60
C SER A 720 -18.77 33.48 -4.41
N PRO A 721 -19.17 34.19 -3.33
CA PRO A 721 -18.33 34.37 -2.14
C PRO A 721 -17.99 33.04 -1.45
N GLU A 722 -18.77 31.99 -1.69
CA GLU A 722 -18.50 30.64 -1.18
C GLU A 722 -17.22 30.00 -1.74
N LEU A 723 -16.82 30.34 -2.98
CA LEU A 723 -15.71 29.72 -3.71
C LEU A 723 -14.41 30.53 -3.63
N GLU A 724 -14.50 31.84 -3.36
CA GLU A 724 -13.32 32.67 -3.09
C GLU A 724 -12.56 32.21 -1.83
N LEU A 725 -13.27 31.61 -0.87
CA LEU A 725 -12.72 31.08 0.38
C LEU A 725 -11.76 29.89 0.17
N ASP A 726 -11.99 29.07 -0.85
CA ASP A 726 -11.19 27.87 -1.13
C ASP A 726 -9.97 28.18 -2.03
N ALA A 727 -9.88 29.40 -2.58
CA ALA A 727 -8.90 29.81 -3.58
C ALA A 727 -7.51 30.16 -3.02
N GLU A 728 -7.34 30.26 -1.69
CA GLU A 728 -6.07 30.59 -1.03
C GLU A 728 -4.97 29.52 -1.22
N GLN A 729 -5.30 28.35 -1.79
CA GLN A 729 -4.35 27.27 -2.13
C GLN A 729 -3.84 27.25 -3.59
N GLY A 730 -4.18 28.24 -4.43
CA GLY A 730 -3.35 28.59 -5.60
C GLY A 730 -3.59 27.92 -6.96
N GLU A 731 -4.70 27.22 -7.23
CA GLU A 731 -4.95 26.57 -8.54
C GLU A 731 -6.40 26.71 -9.12
N VAL A 732 -7.06 27.87 -9.03
CA VAL A 732 -8.49 27.97 -9.42
C VAL A 732 -8.75 28.57 -10.81
N ASP A 733 -7.96 29.52 -11.30
CA ASP A 733 -8.26 30.24 -12.56
C ASP A 733 -8.33 29.33 -13.81
N SER A 734 -7.74 28.14 -13.77
CA SER A 734 -7.76 27.18 -14.89
C SER A 734 -8.85 26.10 -14.82
N ASN A 735 -9.60 26.01 -13.70
CA ASN A 735 -10.49 24.88 -13.40
C ASN A 735 -12.00 25.21 -13.40
N VAL A 736 -12.40 26.49 -13.37
CA VAL A 736 -13.82 26.91 -13.33
C VAL A 736 -14.64 26.34 -14.51
N SER A 737 -14.04 26.21 -15.69
CA SER A 737 -14.74 25.68 -16.89
C SER A 737 -14.93 24.16 -16.85
N MET A 738 -13.94 23.40 -16.35
CA MET A 738 -14.07 21.95 -16.14
C MET A 738 -15.07 21.65 -15.03
N PHE A 739 -15.14 22.54 -14.04
CA PHE A 739 -16.03 22.48 -12.91
C PHE A 739 -17.49 22.78 -13.28
N ALA A 740 -17.75 23.83 -14.07
CA ALA A 740 -19.07 24.10 -14.66
C ALA A 740 -19.58 22.91 -15.51
N GLN A 741 -18.68 22.21 -16.23
CA GLN A 741 -19.02 20.99 -16.98
C GLN A 741 -19.43 19.81 -16.08
N ASN A 742 -18.76 19.63 -14.94
CA ASN A 742 -19.09 18.57 -13.98
C ASN A 742 -20.44 18.83 -13.28
N ILE A 743 -20.73 20.07 -12.90
CA ILE A 743 -22.04 20.49 -12.35
C ILE A 743 -23.16 20.18 -13.35
N MET A 744 -22.98 20.55 -14.62
CA MET A 744 -23.97 20.28 -15.67
C MET A 744 -24.21 18.77 -15.87
N LYS A 745 -23.17 17.95 -15.73
CA LYS A 745 -23.25 16.49 -15.81
C LYS A 745 -24.02 15.89 -14.62
N GLU A 746 -23.80 16.38 -13.41
CA GLU A 746 -24.49 15.91 -12.19
C GLU A 746 -25.95 16.40 -12.13
N ALA A 747 -26.24 17.57 -12.70
CA ALA A 747 -27.59 18.11 -12.88
C ALA A 747 -28.39 17.48 -14.04
N GLY A 748 -27.79 16.58 -14.82
CA GLY A 748 -28.48 15.84 -15.88
C GLY A 748 -28.67 16.59 -17.20
N ALA A 749 -27.96 17.70 -17.45
CA ALA A 749 -28.04 18.45 -18.70
C ALA A 749 -27.12 17.86 -19.80
N PRO A 750 -27.59 17.73 -21.06
CA PRO A 750 -26.74 17.25 -22.15
C PRO A 750 -25.69 18.30 -22.57
N PRO A 751 -24.43 17.92 -22.83
CA PRO A 751 -23.36 18.86 -23.16
C PRO A 751 -23.58 19.54 -24.54
N PRO A 752 -23.32 20.86 -24.67
CA PRO A 752 -23.44 21.58 -25.94
C PRO A 752 -22.17 21.39 -26.78
N ASN A 753 -22.02 20.23 -27.42
CA ASN A 753 -21.24 20.01 -28.66
C ASN A 753 -21.12 18.52 -29.02
N SER A 754 -22.22 17.78 -28.96
CA SER A 754 -22.28 16.50 -29.67
C SER A 754 -22.59 16.77 -31.14
N GLN A 755 -21.53 16.89 -31.95
CA GLN A 755 -21.68 16.86 -33.41
C GLN A 755 -22.35 15.55 -33.82
N PRO A 756 -23.44 15.58 -34.60
CA PRO A 756 -24.07 14.40 -35.14
C PRO A 756 -23.27 13.92 -36.35
N GLY A 757 -22.48 12.86 -36.16
CA GLY A 757 -21.95 12.08 -37.26
C GLY A 757 -20.46 11.81 -37.18
N GLU A 758 -20.10 10.71 -36.53
CA GLU A 758 -19.16 9.78 -37.14
C GLU A 758 -19.84 8.42 -37.25
N GLY A 759 -20.50 8.26 -38.39
CA GLY A 759 -21.01 6.99 -38.84
C GLY A 759 -19.85 6.08 -39.27
N TYR A 760 -20.02 4.81 -38.94
CA TYR A 760 -19.49 3.65 -39.62
C TYR A 760 -19.00 3.88 -41.07
N GLY A 761 -17.75 3.44 -41.31
CA GLY A 761 -17.35 2.74 -42.54
C GLY A 761 -16.12 3.32 -43.26
N PRO A 762 -15.43 2.58 -44.15
CA PRO A 762 -15.61 1.17 -44.54
C PRO A 762 -14.36 0.29 -44.32
N LEU A 763 -14.57 -0.96 -43.89
CA LEU A 763 -13.59 -2.05 -43.96
C LEU A 763 -13.60 -2.64 -45.37
N LEU A 764 -12.44 -2.64 -46.04
CA LEU A 764 -12.04 -3.50 -47.17
C LEU A 764 -10.50 -3.65 -47.06
N HIS A 765 -9.88 -4.83 -47.06
CA HIS A 765 -10.09 -6.01 -47.90
C HIS A 765 -9.59 -7.29 -47.20
N ASP A 766 -10.38 -8.37 -47.34
CA ASP A 766 -10.07 -9.78 -47.73
C ASP A 766 -8.64 -10.32 -47.53
N ASP A 767 -8.40 -11.58 -47.17
CA ASP A 767 -9.22 -12.79 -47.23
C ASP A 767 -8.58 -13.84 -46.30
N ASP A 768 -9.37 -14.45 -45.42
CA ASP A 768 -9.36 -15.91 -45.27
C ASP A 768 -10.61 -16.23 -44.45
N SER A 769 -11.66 -16.56 -45.20
CA SER A 769 -13.06 -16.54 -44.82
C SER A 769 -13.38 -17.64 -43.81
N GLY A 770 -13.70 -17.22 -42.59
CA GLY A 770 -14.33 -18.07 -41.60
C GLY A 770 -15.64 -17.44 -41.14
N GLY A 771 -16.76 -17.69 -41.82
CA GLY A 771 -18.07 -17.21 -41.38
C GLY A 771 -18.60 -17.92 -40.12
N GLU A 772 -19.79 -17.51 -39.68
CA GLU A 772 -20.57 -18.14 -38.60
C GLU A 772 -20.69 -19.66 -38.81
N LEU A 773 -20.64 -20.41 -37.72
CA LEU A 773 -20.76 -21.87 -37.74
C LEU A 773 -22.19 -22.34 -37.39
N GLU A 774 -22.58 -23.47 -37.97
CA GLU A 774 -23.85 -24.15 -37.71
C GLU A 774 -23.61 -25.50 -37.03
N ALA A 775 -24.26 -25.73 -35.87
CA ALA A 775 -24.34 -27.05 -35.26
C ALA A 775 -25.21 -27.97 -36.12
N ARG A 776 -24.58 -28.91 -36.83
CA ARG A 776 -25.26 -29.87 -37.72
C ARG A 776 -25.31 -31.30 -37.17
N GLU A 777 -24.55 -31.58 -36.11
CA GLU A 777 -24.43 -32.90 -35.47
C GLU A 777 -25.12 -32.87 -34.08
N PRO A 778 -25.73 -33.98 -33.62
CA PRO A 778 -26.22 -34.09 -32.25
C PRO A 778 -25.07 -33.91 -31.24
N GLU A 779 -25.35 -33.35 -30.06
CA GLU A 779 -24.36 -33.02 -29.02
C GLU A 779 -23.30 -31.99 -29.45
N THR A 780 -23.64 -31.13 -30.43
CA THR A 780 -22.81 -29.97 -30.81
C THR A 780 -23.49 -28.65 -30.47
N PHE A 781 -22.73 -27.76 -29.84
CA PHE A 781 -23.19 -26.46 -29.34
C PHE A 781 -22.34 -25.36 -29.94
N VAL A 782 -22.96 -24.20 -30.23
CA VAL A 782 -22.25 -23.07 -30.81
C VAL A 782 -22.14 -21.95 -29.78
N TYR A 783 -20.94 -21.38 -29.64
CA TYR A 783 -20.63 -20.29 -28.73
C TYR A 783 -19.99 -19.13 -29.46
N ASP A 784 -20.23 -17.92 -28.94
CA ASP A 784 -19.58 -16.71 -29.39
C ASP A 784 -18.15 -16.66 -28.83
N GLU A 785 -17.23 -16.07 -29.61
CA GLU A 785 -15.84 -15.85 -29.20
C GLU A 785 -15.59 -14.36 -29.10
N TRP A 786 -14.94 -13.94 -28.02
CA TRP A 786 -14.64 -12.52 -27.83
C TRP A 786 -13.46 -12.09 -28.71
N ASP A 787 -13.63 -11.04 -29.49
CA ASP A 787 -12.54 -10.40 -30.22
C ASP A 787 -12.11 -9.11 -29.52
N PHE A 788 -11.01 -9.19 -28.77
CA PHE A 788 -10.47 -8.05 -28.03
C PHE A 788 -10.04 -6.88 -28.93
N ARG A 789 -9.74 -7.12 -30.22
CA ARG A 789 -9.34 -6.07 -31.16
C ARG A 789 -10.54 -5.27 -31.65
N ALA A 790 -11.65 -5.97 -31.89
CA ALA A 790 -12.91 -5.34 -32.28
C ALA A 790 -13.71 -4.81 -31.08
N ASN A 791 -13.33 -5.22 -29.86
CA ASN A 791 -14.10 -4.98 -28.63
C ASN A 791 -15.56 -5.45 -28.77
N ASP A 792 -15.75 -6.56 -29.48
CA ASP A 792 -17.06 -7.13 -29.80
C ASP A 792 -16.98 -8.66 -29.96
N TYR A 793 -18.13 -9.33 -29.93
CA TYR A 793 -18.25 -10.76 -30.09
C TYR A 793 -18.27 -11.17 -31.56
N LYS A 794 -17.55 -12.26 -31.88
CA LYS A 794 -17.77 -13.01 -33.11
C LYS A 794 -18.94 -13.97 -32.90
N PRO A 795 -20.09 -13.73 -33.56
CA PRO A 795 -21.26 -14.56 -33.37
C PRO A 795 -20.97 -15.97 -33.88
N ARG A 796 -21.42 -16.98 -33.13
CA ARG A 796 -21.45 -18.38 -33.53
C ARG A 796 -20.10 -18.91 -34.02
N TRP A 797 -19.02 -18.48 -33.38
CA TRP A 797 -17.66 -18.67 -33.88
C TRP A 797 -17.03 -20.02 -33.53
N CYS A 798 -17.40 -20.58 -32.38
CA CYS A 798 -16.83 -21.82 -31.84
C CYS A 798 -17.88 -22.93 -31.76
N ILE A 799 -17.56 -24.14 -32.22
CA ILE A 799 -18.37 -25.35 -32.02
C ILE A 799 -17.74 -26.19 -30.91
N VAL A 800 -18.51 -26.44 -29.85
CA VAL A 800 -18.22 -27.40 -28.80
C VAL A 800 -18.93 -28.71 -29.09
N LYS A 801 -18.20 -29.83 -29.11
CA LYS A 801 -18.73 -31.20 -29.27
C LYS A 801 -18.65 -31.92 -27.95
N GLU A 802 -19.79 -32.20 -27.35
CA GLU A 802 -19.88 -32.96 -26.11
C GLU A 802 -19.74 -34.46 -26.42
N LYS A 803 -18.92 -35.18 -25.65
CA LYS A 803 -18.65 -36.62 -25.80
C LYS A 803 -18.52 -37.29 -24.44
N MET A 804 -19.15 -38.44 -24.26
CA MET A 804 -18.94 -39.27 -23.07
C MET A 804 -17.59 -39.98 -23.14
N VAL A 805 -16.80 -39.96 -22.06
CA VAL A 805 -15.53 -40.70 -21.97
C VAL A 805 -15.80 -42.21 -21.97
N GLU A 806 -14.95 -42.98 -22.66
CA GLU A 806 -15.04 -44.45 -22.69
C GLU A 806 -14.78 -45.08 -21.31
N GLU A 807 -15.36 -46.26 -21.05
CA GLU A 807 -15.12 -47.00 -19.81
C GLU A 807 -13.81 -47.80 -19.88
N GLY A 808 -12.87 -47.53 -18.96
CA GLY A 808 -11.63 -48.28 -18.76
C GLY A 808 -11.70 -49.28 -17.60
N ASP A 809 -10.57 -49.48 -16.91
CA ASP A 809 -10.49 -50.36 -15.75
C ASP A 809 -10.74 -49.59 -14.43
N ALA A 810 -11.47 -50.20 -13.50
CA ALA A 810 -11.70 -49.63 -12.17
C ALA A 810 -10.51 -49.84 -11.22
N SER A 811 -9.51 -50.65 -11.61
CA SER A 811 -8.31 -50.90 -10.81
C SER A 811 -7.57 -49.61 -10.45
N PHE A 812 -7.42 -48.68 -11.39
CA PHE A 812 -6.75 -47.40 -11.18
C PHE A 812 -7.35 -46.61 -10.00
N TYR A 813 -8.68 -46.47 -9.96
CA TYR A 813 -9.37 -45.75 -8.87
C TYR A 813 -9.08 -46.37 -7.50
N HIS A 814 -9.14 -47.70 -7.40
CA HIS A 814 -8.89 -48.42 -6.15
C HIS A 814 -7.41 -48.41 -5.74
N GLU A 815 -6.49 -48.53 -6.69
CA GLU A 815 -5.04 -48.47 -6.45
C GLU A 815 -4.62 -47.07 -5.99
N THR A 816 -5.18 -46.01 -6.56
CA THR A 816 -4.94 -44.63 -6.13
C THR A 816 -5.41 -44.41 -4.69
N LEU A 817 -6.64 -44.79 -4.34
CA LEU A 817 -7.13 -44.67 -2.96
C LEU A 817 -6.32 -45.51 -1.96
N LYS A 818 -5.81 -46.66 -2.39
CA LYS A 818 -4.92 -47.50 -1.57
C LYS A 818 -3.55 -46.87 -1.38
N THR A 819 -3.00 -46.26 -2.43
CA THR A 819 -1.68 -45.59 -2.40
C THR A 819 -1.73 -44.37 -1.48
N TYR A 820 -2.81 -43.60 -1.53
CA TYR A 820 -3.02 -42.39 -0.75
C TYR A 820 -3.95 -42.62 0.46
N SER A 821 -4.00 -43.82 1.05
CA SER A 821 -5.02 -44.18 2.05
C SER A 821 -5.01 -43.30 3.31
N SER A 822 -3.82 -42.88 3.76
CA SER A 822 -3.66 -41.97 4.90
C SER A 822 -4.21 -40.58 4.58
N LEU A 823 -3.85 -40.04 3.41
CA LEU A 823 -4.28 -38.74 2.91
C LEU A 823 -5.80 -38.73 2.66
N ALA A 824 -6.34 -39.75 1.98
CA ALA A 824 -7.77 -39.90 1.72
C ALA A 824 -8.58 -39.94 3.03
N THR A 825 -8.09 -40.63 4.06
CA THR A 825 -8.75 -40.69 5.38
C THR A 825 -8.67 -39.33 6.09
N HIS A 826 -7.54 -38.63 6.00
CA HIS A 826 -7.36 -37.31 6.59
C HIS A 826 -8.29 -36.28 5.93
N ILE A 827 -8.30 -36.23 4.59
CA ILE A 827 -9.21 -35.41 3.80
C ILE A 827 -10.66 -35.71 4.20
N ARG A 828 -11.08 -36.98 4.20
CA ARG A 828 -12.46 -37.34 4.56
C ARG A 828 -12.86 -36.83 5.96
N ARG A 829 -12.00 -37.02 6.97
CA ARG A 829 -12.26 -36.49 8.33
C ARG A 829 -12.33 -34.97 8.36
N GLN A 830 -11.45 -34.29 7.64
CA GLN A 830 -11.47 -32.84 7.54
C GLN A 830 -12.76 -32.35 6.91
N PHE A 831 -13.23 -33.02 5.87
CA PHE A 831 -14.46 -32.69 5.17
C PHE A 831 -15.73 -33.02 5.95
N GLU A 832 -15.74 -34.11 6.72
CA GLU A 832 -16.78 -34.43 7.71
C GLU A 832 -16.91 -33.33 8.79
N MET A 833 -15.81 -32.63 9.15
CA MET A 833 -15.85 -31.48 10.07
C MET A 833 -16.40 -30.19 9.44
N ILE A 834 -16.45 -30.08 8.10
CA ILE A 834 -17.11 -28.98 7.37
C ILE A 834 -18.60 -29.30 7.15
N VAL A 835 -19.20 -30.20 7.92
CA VAL A 835 -20.66 -30.33 7.98
C VAL A 835 -21.13 -29.51 9.18
N PRO A 836 -21.56 -28.24 9.00
CA PRO A 836 -22.13 -27.50 10.11
C PRO A 836 -23.62 -27.85 10.19
N GLU A 837 -24.04 -28.44 11.30
CA GLU A 837 -25.41 -28.26 11.78
C GLU A 837 -25.58 -26.83 12.35
N SER A 838 -25.31 -25.79 11.54
CA SER A 838 -25.50 -24.42 11.99
C SER A 838 -26.87 -23.89 11.57
N MET A 839 -27.67 -23.57 12.58
CA MET A 839 -28.91 -22.82 12.46
C MET A 839 -28.57 -21.40 11.96
N ARG A 840 -28.87 -21.08 10.69
CA ARG A 840 -28.72 -19.71 10.17
C ARG A 840 -30.02 -18.94 10.40
N LYS A 841 -29.92 -17.72 10.91
CA LYS A 841 -31.05 -16.79 10.98
C LYS A 841 -31.41 -16.35 9.56
N THR A 842 -32.65 -16.60 9.15
CA THR A 842 -33.25 -16.03 7.95
C THR A 842 -33.95 -14.76 8.36
N TYR A 843 -33.52 -13.64 7.80
CA TYR A 843 -34.00 -12.29 8.09
C TYR A 843 -35.09 -11.87 7.11
N ARG A 844 -35.74 -10.74 7.37
CA ARG A 844 -36.81 -10.16 6.54
C ARG A 844 -37.95 -11.13 6.23
N LEU A 845 -38.62 -11.58 7.28
CA LEU A 845 -39.82 -12.42 7.22
C LEU A 845 -41.03 -11.65 7.74
N LEU A 846 -42.22 -11.97 7.22
CA LEU A 846 -43.50 -11.41 7.70
C LEU A 846 -43.84 -11.86 9.13
N ASP A 847 -43.32 -13.00 9.55
CA ASP A 847 -43.48 -13.59 10.87
C ASP A 847 -42.22 -14.42 11.20
N GLY A 848 -41.83 -14.49 12.48
CA GLY A 848 -40.58 -15.11 12.89
C GLY A 848 -40.44 -15.25 14.40
N GLU A 849 -39.27 -15.73 14.83
CA GLU A 849 -38.96 -15.93 16.26
C GLU A 849 -38.83 -14.59 17.00
N ASP A 850 -38.27 -13.57 16.35
CA ASP A 850 -38.03 -12.25 16.92
C ASP A 850 -37.94 -11.18 15.82
N ILE A 851 -37.99 -9.91 16.22
CA ILE A 851 -37.92 -8.75 15.31
C ILE A 851 -36.48 -8.57 14.81
N ASP A 852 -36.33 -8.40 13.49
CA ASP A 852 -35.11 -7.88 12.88
C ASP A 852 -35.10 -6.36 13.06
N LEU A 853 -34.32 -5.89 14.03
CA LEU A 853 -34.23 -4.47 14.38
C LEU A 853 -33.84 -3.60 13.18
N ASN A 854 -33.00 -4.09 12.26
CA ASN A 854 -32.61 -3.31 11.09
C ASN A 854 -33.78 -3.16 10.12
N ALA A 855 -34.48 -4.26 9.83
CA ALA A 855 -35.66 -4.23 8.96
C ALA A 855 -36.81 -3.41 9.58
N ALA A 856 -36.98 -3.45 10.90
CA ALA A 856 -37.95 -2.64 11.61
C ALA A 856 -37.60 -1.14 11.57
N LEU A 857 -36.30 -0.81 11.69
CA LEU A 857 -35.82 0.57 11.54
C LEU A 857 -35.98 1.06 10.10
N GLU A 858 -35.64 0.25 9.09
CA GLU A 858 -35.89 0.56 7.68
C GLU A 858 -37.37 0.82 7.42
N ALA A 859 -38.27 -0.06 7.89
CA ALA A 859 -39.70 0.13 7.79
C ALA A 859 -40.19 1.41 8.50
N TRP A 860 -39.60 1.78 9.63
CA TRP A 860 -39.93 3.02 10.31
C TRP A 860 -39.42 4.26 9.54
N CYS A 861 -38.23 4.17 8.94
CA CYS A 861 -37.70 5.18 8.04
C CYS A 861 -38.60 5.35 6.80
N ASP A 862 -39.05 4.26 6.17
CA ASP A 862 -39.96 4.28 5.03
C ASP A 862 -41.27 4.99 5.40
N LEU A 863 -41.84 4.68 6.57
CA LEU A 863 -43.04 5.36 7.09
C LEU A 863 -42.82 6.87 7.28
N LYS A 864 -41.65 7.27 7.80
CA LYS A 864 -41.25 8.68 7.95
C LYS A 864 -41.10 9.38 6.60
N MET A 865 -40.64 8.69 5.57
CA MET A 865 -40.52 9.20 4.19
C MET A 865 -41.86 9.20 3.42
N GLY A 866 -42.95 8.69 4.02
CA GLY A 866 -44.24 8.53 3.34
C GLY A 866 -44.27 7.39 2.31
N VAL A 867 -43.29 6.49 2.34
CA VAL A 867 -43.18 5.30 1.49
C VAL A 867 -43.86 4.12 2.20
N PRO A 868 -44.58 3.23 1.48
CA PRO A 868 -45.13 2.02 2.09
C PRO A 868 -44.01 1.12 2.62
N PRO A 869 -43.95 0.83 3.93
CA PRO A 869 -42.86 0.04 4.51
C PRO A 869 -42.96 -1.44 4.15
N ASP A 870 -41.82 -2.14 4.14
CA ASP A 870 -41.83 -3.61 4.08
C ASP A 870 -42.35 -4.20 5.41
N GLU A 871 -43.37 -5.05 5.33
CA GLU A 871 -43.96 -5.73 6.49
C GLU A 871 -43.05 -6.86 7.01
N LYS A 872 -41.98 -7.20 6.27
CA LYS A 872 -41.03 -8.26 6.60
C LYS A 872 -40.01 -7.86 7.66
N ILE A 873 -40.47 -7.64 8.89
CA ILE A 873 -39.63 -7.15 9.99
C ILE A 873 -39.14 -8.23 10.96
N TYR A 874 -39.34 -9.52 10.69
CA TYR A 874 -38.98 -10.62 11.60
C TYR A 874 -37.82 -11.49 11.06
N TRP A 875 -37.20 -12.27 11.95
CA TRP A 875 -36.23 -13.32 11.58
C TRP A 875 -36.56 -14.67 12.24
N HIS A 876 -36.13 -15.78 11.62
CA HIS A 876 -36.34 -17.16 12.11
C HIS A 876 -35.04 -17.98 11.98
N ARG A 877 -34.77 -18.97 12.86
CA ARG A 877 -33.62 -19.89 12.69
C ARG A 877 -34.00 -21.05 11.79
N ASN A 878 -33.36 -21.20 10.65
CA ASN A 878 -33.60 -22.33 9.76
C ASN A 878 -32.40 -23.28 9.73
N ARG A 879 -32.69 -24.59 9.75
CA ARG A 879 -31.68 -25.64 9.55
C ARG A 879 -31.37 -25.68 8.06
N ASN A 880 -30.31 -25.01 7.63
CA ASN A 880 -29.97 -24.97 6.20
C ASN A 880 -29.22 -26.25 5.81
N ARG A 881 -29.68 -26.88 4.72
CA ARG A 881 -28.89 -27.89 4.00
C ARG A 881 -27.76 -27.19 3.24
N ARG A 882 -26.64 -27.88 3.10
CA ARG A 882 -25.52 -27.45 2.25
C ARG A 882 -25.95 -27.62 0.78
N GLU A 883 -26.06 -26.51 0.05
CA GLU A 883 -26.51 -26.45 -1.35
C GLU A 883 -25.40 -25.86 -2.24
N VAL A 884 -24.36 -26.67 -2.46
CA VAL A 884 -23.19 -26.31 -3.28
C VAL A 884 -23.20 -27.16 -4.55
N ALA A 885 -23.04 -26.51 -5.71
CA ALA A 885 -22.83 -27.17 -7.00
C ALA A 885 -21.47 -26.75 -7.59
N VAL A 886 -20.62 -27.73 -7.94
CA VAL A 886 -19.27 -27.44 -8.45
C VAL A 886 -18.98 -28.19 -9.73
N VAL A 887 -18.38 -27.51 -10.71
CA VAL A 887 -17.87 -28.15 -11.93
C VAL A 887 -16.34 -28.09 -11.95
N PHE A 888 -15.72 -29.25 -12.08
CA PHE A 888 -14.29 -29.39 -12.33
C PHE A 888 -14.05 -29.55 -13.83
N LEU A 889 -13.27 -28.64 -14.40
CA LEU A 889 -12.91 -28.63 -15.81
C LEU A 889 -11.40 -28.92 -15.93
N LEU A 890 -11.08 -30.13 -16.40
CA LEU A 890 -9.72 -30.66 -16.55
C LEU A 890 -9.19 -30.38 -17.96
N ASP A 891 -8.01 -29.78 -18.07
CA ASP A 891 -7.33 -29.65 -19.36
C ASP A 891 -6.83 -31.03 -19.82
N MET A 892 -7.28 -31.49 -20.98
CA MET A 892 -6.83 -32.75 -21.59
C MET A 892 -5.96 -32.49 -22.82
N SER A 893 -5.32 -31.32 -22.93
CA SER A 893 -4.46 -30.97 -24.07
C SER A 893 -3.10 -31.68 -24.06
N ALA A 894 -2.35 -31.54 -25.16
CA ALA A 894 -1.08 -32.22 -25.40
C ALA A 894 0.03 -31.82 -24.41
N SER A 895 -0.03 -30.62 -23.81
CA SER A 895 0.93 -30.19 -22.79
C SER A 895 0.87 -31.10 -21.55
N THR A 896 -0.30 -31.64 -21.22
CA THR A 896 -0.48 -32.54 -20.06
C THR A 896 0.22 -33.89 -20.22
N ALA A 897 0.77 -34.18 -21.41
CA ALA A 897 1.60 -35.35 -21.70
C ALA A 897 3.06 -35.18 -21.25
N GLU A 898 3.48 -34.00 -20.79
CA GLU A 898 4.83 -33.73 -20.33
C GLU A 898 5.24 -34.66 -19.17
N ALA A 899 6.47 -35.18 -19.24
CA ALA A 899 7.04 -36.07 -18.25
C ALA A 899 7.58 -35.25 -17.07
N ILE A 900 7.21 -35.62 -15.84
CA ILE A 900 7.69 -34.95 -14.64
C ILE A 900 9.13 -35.42 -14.38
N ASP A 901 10.09 -34.50 -14.43
CA ASP A 901 11.51 -34.80 -14.25
C ASP A 901 11.80 -35.18 -12.78
N GLU A 902 12.33 -36.38 -12.54
CA GLU A 902 12.69 -36.86 -11.20
C GLU A 902 13.97 -36.17 -10.71
N GLY A 903 13.82 -34.96 -10.16
CA GLY A 903 14.88 -34.23 -9.47
C GLY A 903 15.28 -34.82 -8.11
N ARG A 904 15.46 -36.13 -8.00
CA ARG A 904 16.17 -36.82 -6.91
C ARG A 904 16.82 -38.11 -7.44
N GLN A 905 18.15 -38.03 -7.65
CA GLN A 905 19.09 -39.12 -7.93
C GLN A 905 18.85 -39.94 -9.20
N THR A 906 19.54 -39.58 -10.28
CA THR A 906 19.95 -40.55 -11.31
C THR A 906 21.47 -40.57 -11.42
N VAL A 907 22.05 -41.70 -11.01
CA VAL A 907 23.40 -42.13 -11.39
C VAL A 907 23.41 -42.29 -12.92
N ASP A 908 24.44 -41.76 -13.56
CA ASP A 908 24.61 -41.79 -15.02
C ASP A 908 24.86 -43.23 -15.49
N ASP A 909 23.85 -43.85 -16.12
CA ASP A 909 23.84 -45.27 -16.54
C ASP A 909 24.06 -45.39 -18.07
N ARG A 910 24.95 -44.57 -18.64
CA ARG A 910 25.24 -44.56 -20.11
C ARG A 910 26.50 -45.33 -20.51
N ASP A 911 27.36 -45.70 -19.57
CA ASP A 911 28.58 -46.45 -19.86
C ASP A 911 28.38 -47.96 -19.63
N ALA A 912 28.78 -48.77 -20.63
CA ALA A 912 28.76 -50.22 -20.49
C ALA A 912 29.86 -50.64 -19.49
N PRO A 913 29.55 -51.41 -18.43
CA PRO A 913 30.57 -51.85 -17.48
C PRO A 913 31.62 -52.74 -18.17
N ASP A 914 32.90 -52.53 -17.82
CA ASP A 914 34.02 -53.34 -18.33
C ASP A 914 34.02 -54.79 -17.80
N ASP A 915 33.27 -55.05 -16.72
CA ASP A 915 33.14 -56.39 -16.13
C ASP A 915 32.20 -57.29 -16.97
N PRO A 916 32.64 -58.49 -17.41
CA PRO A 916 31.85 -59.37 -18.26
C PRO A 916 30.54 -59.88 -17.63
N VAL A 917 30.46 -59.96 -16.30
CA VAL A 917 29.26 -60.43 -15.59
C VAL A 917 28.25 -59.30 -15.47
N GLU A 918 28.69 -58.09 -15.12
CA GLU A 918 27.83 -56.89 -15.13
C GLU A 918 27.37 -56.52 -16.54
N TYR A 919 28.22 -56.68 -17.55
CA TYR A 919 27.88 -56.48 -18.97
C TYR A 919 26.77 -57.44 -19.43
N MET A 920 26.80 -58.70 -18.98
CA MET A 920 25.75 -59.69 -19.28
C MET A 920 24.44 -59.40 -18.56
N VAL A 921 24.48 -58.82 -17.36
CA VAL A 921 23.31 -58.33 -16.61
C VAL A 921 22.72 -57.08 -17.28
N TRP A 922 23.57 -56.15 -17.71
CA TRP A 922 23.21 -54.96 -18.47
C TRP A 922 22.57 -55.31 -19.83
N LEU A 923 23.13 -56.30 -20.55
CA LEU A 923 22.56 -56.83 -21.80
C LEU A 923 21.23 -57.58 -21.59
N ARG A 924 21.07 -58.32 -20.49
CA ARG A 924 19.79 -58.97 -20.14
C ARG A 924 18.70 -57.94 -19.88
N ARG A 925 19.00 -56.91 -19.07
CA ARG A 925 18.07 -55.79 -18.80
C ARG A 925 17.61 -55.08 -20.07
N ARG A 926 18.47 -55.03 -21.10
CA ARG A 926 18.14 -54.42 -22.41
C ARG A 926 17.34 -55.33 -23.37
N ARG A 927 17.47 -56.66 -23.28
CA ARG A 927 16.79 -57.61 -24.21
C ARG A 927 15.38 -58.01 -23.77
N GLU A 928 15.00 -57.83 -22.51
CA GLU A 928 13.69 -58.27 -21.99
C GLU A 928 12.53 -57.29 -22.22
N GLY A 929 12.72 -56.15 -22.90
CA GLY A 929 11.61 -55.37 -23.46
C GLY A 929 10.54 -54.88 -22.47
N LEU A 930 10.85 -54.80 -21.17
CA LEU A 930 9.94 -54.44 -20.09
C LEU A 930 10.46 -53.29 -19.23
N VAL A 931 11.15 -52.32 -19.85
CA VAL A 931 11.34 -51.00 -19.23
C VAL A 931 10.11 -50.16 -19.56
N ARG A 932 9.03 -50.33 -18.79
CA ARG A 932 8.07 -49.24 -18.61
C ARG A 932 8.88 -48.09 -18.02
N ARG A 933 8.98 -46.98 -18.75
CA ARG A 933 9.60 -45.77 -18.22
C ARG A 933 8.78 -45.32 -17.01
N ASN A 934 9.36 -45.34 -15.82
CA ASN A 934 8.75 -44.76 -14.61
C ASN A 934 8.98 -43.25 -14.66
N TYR A 935 8.16 -42.52 -15.43
CA TYR A 935 7.91 -41.12 -15.18
C TYR A 935 6.40 -40.95 -15.11
N LYS A 936 5.90 -40.20 -14.12
CA LYS A 936 4.50 -39.78 -14.12
C LYS A 936 4.35 -38.59 -15.06
N ARG A 937 3.22 -38.51 -15.76
CA ARG A 937 2.85 -37.31 -16.53
C ARG A 937 1.94 -36.43 -15.69
N ILE A 938 1.81 -35.18 -16.11
CA ILE A 938 0.92 -34.20 -15.47
C ILE A 938 -0.52 -34.75 -15.36
N ILE A 939 -1.04 -35.28 -16.47
CA ILE A 939 -2.38 -35.90 -16.51
C ILE A 939 -2.53 -37.06 -15.52
N ASP A 940 -1.46 -37.81 -15.21
CA ASP A 940 -1.54 -38.94 -14.29
C ASP A 940 -1.74 -38.45 -12.85
N LEU A 941 -1.17 -37.30 -12.48
CA LEU A 941 -1.39 -36.63 -11.19
C LEU A 941 -2.76 -35.94 -11.12
N GLU A 942 -3.27 -35.37 -12.21
CA GLU A 942 -4.62 -34.80 -12.27
C GLU A 942 -5.70 -35.86 -12.04
N LYS A 943 -5.52 -37.07 -12.60
CA LYS A 943 -6.41 -38.22 -12.33
C LYS A 943 -6.36 -38.64 -10.85
N GLU A 944 -5.16 -38.68 -10.27
CA GLU A 944 -4.96 -39.04 -8.86
C GLU A 944 -5.64 -38.01 -7.93
N GLY A 945 -5.46 -36.71 -8.20
CA GLY A 945 -6.12 -35.63 -7.47
C GLY A 945 -7.64 -35.64 -7.62
N THR A 946 -8.15 -35.85 -8.84
CA THR A 946 -9.58 -36.00 -9.11
C THR A 946 -10.18 -37.17 -8.32
N THR A 947 -9.47 -38.29 -8.22
CA THR A 947 -9.91 -39.47 -7.44
C THR A 947 -10.06 -39.16 -5.95
N LEU A 948 -9.09 -38.44 -5.36
CA LEU A 948 -9.14 -38.04 -3.95
C LEU A 948 -10.24 -37.03 -3.67
N LEU A 949 -10.43 -36.08 -4.59
CA LEU A 949 -11.48 -35.07 -4.53
C LEU A 949 -12.87 -35.70 -4.62
N ILE A 950 -13.13 -36.62 -5.56
CA ILE A 950 -14.41 -37.35 -5.64
C ILE A 950 -14.70 -38.03 -4.29
N ASN A 951 -13.73 -38.76 -3.73
CA ASN A 951 -13.90 -39.42 -2.45
C ASN A 951 -14.20 -38.45 -1.29
N ALA A 952 -13.73 -37.20 -1.37
CA ALA A 952 -14.07 -36.15 -0.42
C ALA A 952 -15.49 -35.60 -0.65
N LEU A 953 -15.86 -35.27 -1.89
CA LEU A 953 -17.18 -34.73 -2.25
C LEU A 953 -18.32 -35.69 -1.91
N GLU A 954 -18.13 -36.98 -2.17
CA GLU A 954 -19.09 -38.03 -1.82
C GLU A 954 -19.32 -38.14 -0.29
N SER A 955 -18.36 -37.72 0.54
CA SER A 955 -18.52 -37.73 2.01
C SER A 955 -19.38 -36.57 2.53
N ILE A 956 -19.50 -35.50 1.77
CA ILE A 956 -20.23 -34.27 2.13
C ILE A 956 -21.63 -34.27 1.50
N GLY A 957 -21.75 -34.81 0.29
CA GLY A 957 -22.98 -34.77 -0.51
C GLY A 957 -23.17 -33.50 -1.33
N ASP A 958 -22.10 -32.78 -1.68
CA ASP A 958 -22.16 -31.66 -2.61
C ASP A 958 -22.49 -32.15 -4.03
N THR A 959 -23.21 -31.34 -4.81
CA THR A 959 -23.48 -31.65 -6.23
C THR A 959 -22.25 -31.30 -7.05
N TYR A 960 -21.76 -32.19 -7.91
CA TYR A 960 -20.57 -31.89 -8.71
C TYR A 960 -20.57 -32.53 -10.10
N GLY A 961 -19.96 -31.86 -11.08
CA GLY A 961 -19.67 -32.39 -12.40
C GLY A 961 -18.16 -32.42 -12.67
N ILE A 962 -17.70 -33.39 -13.46
CA ILE A 962 -16.30 -33.52 -13.86
C ILE A 962 -16.24 -33.65 -15.37
N TYR A 963 -15.60 -32.69 -16.01
CA TYR A 963 -15.45 -32.63 -17.45
C TYR A 963 -13.99 -32.42 -17.83
N GLY A 964 -13.61 -32.91 -18.99
CA GLY A 964 -12.34 -32.60 -19.64
C GLY A 964 -12.57 -31.79 -20.90
N PHE A 965 -11.57 -31.05 -21.37
CA PHE A 965 -11.67 -30.36 -22.66
C PHE A 965 -10.38 -30.45 -23.47
N SER A 966 -10.52 -30.38 -24.79
CA SER A 966 -9.40 -30.28 -25.72
C SER A 966 -9.83 -29.53 -26.98
N GLY A 967 -8.98 -28.65 -27.49
CA GLY A 967 -9.23 -27.82 -28.68
C GLY A 967 -8.57 -28.39 -29.93
N TYR A 968 -9.27 -28.34 -31.07
CA TYR A 968 -8.69 -28.52 -32.39
C TYR A 968 -9.32 -27.52 -33.37
N GLY A 969 -8.98 -26.23 -33.18
CA GLY A 969 -9.56 -25.13 -33.94
C GLY A 969 -10.98 -24.79 -33.51
N ARG A 970 -11.51 -23.69 -34.08
CA ARG A 970 -12.83 -23.14 -33.73
C ARG A 970 -13.98 -24.09 -34.11
N GLU A 971 -13.79 -24.90 -35.14
CA GLU A 971 -14.75 -25.88 -35.62
C GLU A 971 -14.85 -27.15 -34.75
N ASN A 972 -13.91 -27.38 -33.83
CA ASN A 972 -13.86 -28.63 -33.07
C ASN A 972 -13.22 -28.45 -31.67
N VAL A 973 -13.97 -27.89 -30.74
CA VAL A 973 -13.65 -27.94 -29.30
C VAL A 973 -14.32 -29.17 -28.70
N GLU A 974 -13.55 -30.15 -28.28
CA GLU A 974 -14.07 -31.38 -27.69
C GLU A 974 -14.26 -31.22 -26.17
N PHE A 975 -15.45 -31.54 -25.69
CA PHE A 975 -15.83 -31.47 -24.28
C PHE A 975 -16.18 -32.88 -23.80
N TYR A 976 -15.35 -33.43 -22.93
CA TYR A 976 -15.40 -34.80 -22.47
C TYR A 976 -16.14 -34.92 -21.14
N VAL A 977 -17.25 -35.64 -21.12
CA VAL A 977 -18.03 -35.90 -19.90
C VAL A 977 -17.48 -37.14 -19.20
N ILE A 978 -16.82 -36.91 -18.05
CA ILE A 978 -16.34 -37.97 -17.15
C ILE A 978 -17.46 -38.33 -16.18
N LYS A 979 -18.06 -37.31 -15.55
CA LYS A 979 -19.26 -37.39 -14.72
C LYS A 979 -20.10 -36.16 -15.01
N ASP A 980 -21.32 -36.36 -15.50
CA ASP A 980 -22.23 -35.23 -15.64
C ASP A 980 -22.68 -34.73 -14.24
N ILE A 981 -23.07 -33.46 -14.15
CA ILE A 981 -23.44 -32.84 -12.87
C ILE A 981 -24.69 -33.48 -12.28
N ASP A 982 -25.61 -33.94 -13.14
CA ASP A 982 -26.83 -34.66 -12.76
C ASP A 982 -26.63 -36.19 -12.67
N GLU A 983 -25.44 -36.71 -12.99
CA GLU A 983 -25.14 -38.15 -12.95
C GLU A 983 -24.70 -38.59 -11.54
N ASP A 984 -25.33 -39.60 -10.96
CA ASP A 984 -24.88 -40.19 -9.69
C ASP A 984 -23.51 -40.88 -9.83
N PHE A 985 -22.69 -40.82 -8.77
CA PHE A 985 -21.40 -41.49 -8.77
C PHE A 985 -21.55 -43.02 -8.78
N SER A 986 -21.15 -43.64 -9.90
CA SER A 986 -21.29 -45.07 -10.15
C SER A 986 -19.97 -45.73 -10.55
N ASP A 987 -19.95 -47.07 -10.59
CA ASP A 987 -18.76 -47.81 -11.06
C ASP A 987 -18.38 -47.48 -12.51
N LYS A 988 -19.31 -46.95 -13.32
CA LYS A 988 -19.00 -46.46 -14.68
C LYS A 988 -18.11 -45.23 -14.63
N VAL A 989 -18.41 -44.28 -13.75
CA VAL A 989 -17.59 -43.07 -13.56
C VAL A 989 -16.17 -43.44 -13.13
N LYS A 990 -16.02 -44.39 -12.20
CA LYS A 990 -14.71 -44.91 -11.77
C LYS A 990 -13.87 -45.44 -12.95
N ARG A 991 -14.52 -46.11 -13.91
CA ARG A 991 -13.86 -46.64 -15.12
C ARG A 991 -13.54 -45.54 -16.13
N ARG A 992 -14.34 -44.48 -16.23
CA ARG A 992 -14.06 -43.36 -17.14
C ARG A 992 -12.80 -42.57 -16.73
N ILE A 993 -12.51 -42.46 -15.43
CA ILE A 993 -11.31 -41.79 -14.91
C ILE A 993 -10.01 -42.41 -15.48
N ASP A 994 -9.97 -43.73 -15.62
CA ASP A 994 -8.82 -44.45 -16.21
C ASP A 994 -8.54 -43.99 -17.66
N LYS A 995 -9.59 -43.69 -18.42
CA LYS A 995 -9.53 -43.33 -19.86
C LYS A 995 -9.24 -41.86 -20.14
N ILE A 996 -9.07 -41.01 -19.12
CA ILE A 996 -8.61 -39.64 -19.30
C ILE A 996 -7.19 -39.69 -19.94
N THR A 997 -6.97 -39.07 -21.08
CA THR A 997 -5.65 -39.04 -21.73
C THR A 997 -5.38 -37.67 -22.36
N PRO A 998 -4.12 -37.24 -22.49
CA PRO A 998 -3.76 -36.05 -23.23
C PRO A 998 -4.15 -36.19 -24.71
N LEU A 999 -4.67 -35.12 -25.30
CA LEU A 999 -5.24 -35.04 -26.65
C LEU A 999 -4.60 -33.87 -27.43
N HIS A 1000 -5.41 -32.96 -27.98
CA HIS A 1000 -5.01 -31.92 -28.94
C HIS A 1000 -4.59 -30.62 -28.22
N ALA A 1001 -5.04 -29.45 -28.68
CA ALA A 1001 -4.66 -28.14 -28.15
C ALA A 1001 -5.63 -27.65 -27.06
N THR A 1002 -5.59 -26.36 -26.72
CA THR A 1002 -6.26 -25.77 -25.55
C THR A 1002 -7.08 -24.53 -25.93
N ARG A 1003 -8.40 -24.69 -26.16
CA ARG A 1003 -9.33 -23.57 -26.41
C ARG A 1003 -10.28 -23.38 -25.22
N MET A 1004 -9.82 -22.68 -24.19
CA MET A 1004 -10.50 -22.61 -22.89
C MET A 1004 -11.81 -21.81 -22.92
N GLY A 1005 -11.87 -20.68 -23.63
CA GLY A 1005 -13.03 -19.78 -23.61
C GLY A 1005 -14.35 -20.47 -23.92
N ALA A 1006 -14.39 -21.24 -25.02
CA ALA A 1006 -15.58 -22.01 -25.40
C ALA A 1006 -15.93 -23.12 -24.39
N ALA A 1007 -14.93 -23.82 -23.83
CA ALA A 1007 -15.14 -24.86 -22.82
C ALA A 1007 -15.69 -24.28 -21.50
N ILE A 1008 -15.20 -23.11 -21.07
CA ILE A 1008 -15.66 -22.38 -19.89
C ILE A 1008 -17.12 -21.94 -20.07
N ARG A 1009 -17.49 -21.38 -21.24
CA ARG A 1009 -18.87 -20.99 -21.55
C ARG A 1009 -19.82 -22.19 -21.51
N HIS A 1010 -19.37 -23.33 -22.02
CA HIS A 1010 -20.16 -24.56 -21.98
C HIS A 1010 -20.34 -25.11 -20.55
N ALA A 1011 -19.26 -25.18 -19.76
CA ALA A 1011 -19.33 -25.58 -18.36
C ALA A 1011 -20.19 -24.62 -17.51
N THR A 1012 -20.10 -23.31 -17.79
CA THR A 1012 -20.93 -22.26 -17.21
C THR A 1012 -22.42 -22.51 -17.48
N THR A 1013 -22.77 -22.90 -18.70
CA THR A 1013 -24.16 -23.24 -19.07
C THR A 1013 -24.67 -24.44 -18.26
N LYS A 1014 -23.82 -25.46 -18.04
CA LYS A 1014 -24.20 -26.62 -17.21
C LYS A 1014 -24.40 -26.27 -15.74
N LEU A 1015 -23.59 -25.37 -15.18
CA LEU A 1015 -23.75 -24.85 -13.80
C LEU A 1015 -24.95 -23.91 -13.65
N GLU A 1016 -25.23 -23.10 -14.65
CA GLU A 1016 -26.35 -22.16 -14.66
C GLU A 1016 -27.68 -22.90 -14.43
N ASN A 1017 -27.84 -24.07 -15.03
CA ASN A 1017 -29.04 -24.93 -14.91
C ASN A 1017 -29.23 -25.59 -13.54
N GLN A 1018 -28.27 -25.47 -12.61
CA GLN A 1018 -28.37 -26.09 -11.28
C GLN A 1018 -29.05 -25.17 -10.27
N ASP A 1019 -29.95 -25.71 -9.46
CA ASP A 1019 -30.61 -24.99 -8.36
C ASP A 1019 -29.76 -25.10 -7.08
N ALA A 1020 -28.59 -24.46 -7.10
CA ALA A 1020 -27.67 -24.42 -5.96
C ALA A 1020 -27.31 -22.98 -5.60
N ARG A 1021 -27.29 -22.68 -4.30
CA ARG A 1021 -26.97 -21.35 -3.78
C ARG A 1021 -25.53 -20.93 -4.07
N THR A 1022 -24.59 -21.88 -4.01
CA THR A 1022 -23.18 -21.63 -4.29
C THR A 1022 -22.77 -22.43 -5.51
N LYS A 1023 -22.40 -21.75 -6.59
CA LYS A 1023 -21.91 -22.36 -7.83
C LYS A 1023 -20.43 -22.05 -8.04
N ILE A 1024 -19.61 -23.07 -8.22
CA ILE A 1024 -18.15 -22.92 -8.39
C ILE A 1024 -17.70 -23.60 -9.67
N LEU A 1025 -16.91 -22.90 -10.48
CA LEU A 1025 -16.23 -23.46 -11.65
C LEU A 1025 -14.73 -23.57 -11.33
N PHE A 1026 -14.20 -24.79 -11.31
CA PHE A 1026 -12.80 -25.06 -10.97
C PHE A 1026 -12.06 -25.52 -12.22
N LEU A 1027 -11.19 -24.66 -12.76
CA LEU A 1027 -10.38 -24.94 -13.94
C LEU A 1027 -9.00 -25.46 -13.51
N ILE A 1028 -8.62 -26.64 -14.00
CA ILE A 1028 -7.28 -27.23 -13.79
C ILE A 1028 -6.59 -27.27 -15.14
N SER A 1029 -5.52 -26.49 -15.30
CA SER A 1029 -4.78 -26.39 -16.57
C SER A 1029 -3.27 -26.26 -16.32
N ASP A 1030 -2.47 -26.88 -17.17
CA ASP A 1030 -1.01 -26.87 -17.06
C ASP A 1030 -0.33 -25.66 -17.73
N GLY A 1031 -1.08 -24.77 -18.37
CA GLY A 1031 -0.47 -23.63 -19.06
C GLY A 1031 -1.43 -22.65 -19.76
N ARG A 1032 -0.84 -21.76 -20.57
CA ARG A 1032 -1.55 -20.71 -21.31
C ARG A 1032 -2.53 -21.28 -22.35
N PRO A 1033 -3.70 -20.65 -22.57
CA PRO A 1033 -4.58 -21.02 -23.68
C PRO A 1033 -3.87 -20.93 -25.04
N GLN A 1034 -3.93 -22.00 -25.84
CA GLN A 1034 -3.30 -22.06 -27.15
C GLN A 1034 -4.03 -23.06 -28.06
N ASP A 1035 -4.50 -22.61 -29.22
CA ASP A 1035 -5.23 -23.44 -30.20
C ASP A 1035 -5.04 -22.91 -31.63
N ARG A 1036 -5.30 -23.75 -32.62
CA ARG A 1036 -5.25 -23.42 -34.05
C ARG A 1036 -6.29 -22.34 -34.37
N GLY A 1037 -5.85 -21.26 -35.02
CA GLY A 1037 -6.71 -20.13 -35.38
C GLY A 1037 -6.63 -18.92 -34.44
N TYR A 1038 -5.92 -19.02 -33.30
CA TYR A 1038 -5.49 -17.87 -32.49
C TYR A 1038 -4.20 -17.20 -33.03
N SER A 1039 -3.74 -17.53 -34.25
CA SER A 1039 -2.45 -17.07 -34.77
C SER A 1039 -2.49 -16.76 -36.26
N ARG A 1040 -2.71 -15.49 -36.61
CA ARG A 1040 -2.16 -14.80 -37.77
C ARG A 1040 -0.96 -13.96 -37.29
N GLU A 1041 0.22 -14.21 -37.85
CA GLU A 1041 1.36 -13.26 -37.78
C GLU A 1041 2.07 -13.02 -36.42
N GLY A 1042 2.27 -14.03 -35.58
CA GLY A 1042 3.41 -14.03 -34.64
C GLY A 1042 3.39 -13.08 -33.44
N VAL A 1043 2.32 -12.29 -33.22
CA VAL A 1043 2.15 -11.39 -32.05
C VAL A 1043 0.93 -11.77 -31.18
N GLU A 1044 0.28 -12.91 -31.44
CA GLU A 1044 -1.11 -13.16 -31.00
C GLU A 1044 -1.32 -14.01 -29.72
N LYS A 1045 -0.31 -14.12 -28.85
CA LYS A 1045 -0.45 -14.85 -27.58
C LYS A 1045 -1.47 -14.22 -26.60
N GLU A 1046 -1.80 -12.94 -26.80
CA GLU A 1046 -2.73 -12.19 -25.95
C GLU A 1046 -4.20 -12.47 -26.29
N TYR A 1047 -4.52 -12.84 -27.53
CA TYR A 1047 -5.91 -13.03 -27.96
C TYR A 1047 -6.62 -14.12 -27.14
N ALA A 1048 -5.98 -15.28 -27.01
CA ALA A 1048 -6.54 -16.42 -26.29
C ALA A 1048 -6.68 -16.15 -24.78
N VAL A 1049 -5.79 -15.31 -24.22
CA VAL A 1049 -5.86 -14.86 -22.83
C VAL A 1049 -7.07 -13.95 -22.62
N HIS A 1050 -7.32 -13.00 -23.53
CA HIS A 1050 -8.46 -12.08 -23.43
C HIS A 1050 -9.81 -12.77 -23.67
N ASP A 1051 -9.92 -13.72 -24.61
CA ASP A 1051 -11.16 -14.50 -24.78
C ASP A 1051 -11.46 -15.34 -23.53
N THR A 1052 -10.43 -15.97 -22.95
CA THR A 1052 -10.57 -16.73 -21.71
C THR A 1052 -10.95 -15.83 -20.53
N HIS A 1053 -10.34 -14.65 -20.41
CA HIS A 1053 -10.70 -13.66 -19.40
C HIS A 1053 -12.18 -13.28 -19.49
N MET A 1054 -12.67 -12.98 -20.70
CA MET A 1054 -14.08 -12.65 -20.89
C MET A 1054 -15.01 -13.82 -20.55
N ALA A 1055 -14.64 -15.05 -20.90
CA ALA A 1055 -15.43 -16.23 -20.50
C ALA A 1055 -15.51 -16.40 -18.96
N LEU A 1056 -14.43 -16.07 -18.23
CA LEU A 1056 -14.44 -16.08 -16.76
C LEU A 1056 -15.29 -14.93 -16.17
N VAL A 1057 -15.23 -13.74 -16.78
CA VAL A 1057 -16.09 -12.60 -16.40
C VAL A 1057 -17.55 -12.93 -16.63
N GLU A 1058 -17.89 -13.59 -17.74
CA GLU A 1058 -19.24 -14.07 -18.05
C GLU A 1058 -19.74 -15.05 -16.98
N ALA A 1059 -18.90 -15.99 -16.54
CA ALA A 1059 -19.25 -16.90 -15.44
C ALA A 1059 -19.54 -16.13 -14.14
N ARG A 1060 -18.68 -15.15 -13.80
CA ARG A 1060 -18.86 -14.30 -12.60
C ARG A 1060 -20.13 -13.46 -12.64
N ARG A 1061 -20.51 -12.94 -13.82
CA ARG A 1061 -21.79 -12.22 -14.03
C ARG A 1061 -23.02 -13.10 -13.82
N LYS A 1062 -22.86 -14.43 -13.92
CA LYS A 1062 -23.91 -15.43 -13.67
C LYS A 1062 -23.86 -16.01 -12.25
N ASP A 1063 -23.25 -15.30 -11.29
CA ASP A 1063 -23.05 -15.74 -9.90
C ASP A 1063 -22.30 -17.07 -9.73
N ILE A 1064 -21.52 -17.47 -10.74
CA ILE A 1064 -20.62 -18.63 -10.66
C ILE A 1064 -19.23 -18.12 -10.28
N THR A 1065 -18.61 -18.74 -9.28
CA THR A 1065 -17.25 -18.36 -8.84
C THR A 1065 -16.22 -19.18 -9.61
N PRO A 1066 -15.50 -18.60 -10.60
CA PRO A 1066 -14.40 -19.30 -11.25
C PRO A 1066 -13.15 -19.31 -10.36
N PHE A 1067 -12.43 -20.42 -10.38
CA PHE A 1067 -11.12 -20.58 -9.75
C PHE A 1067 -10.18 -21.34 -10.67
N CYS A 1068 -8.98 -20.81 -10.90
CA CYS A 1068 -8.00 -21.42 -11.80
C CYS A 1068 -6.80 -21.98 -11.03
N LEU A 1069 -6.49 -23.25 -11.25
CA LEU A 1069 -5.32 -23.92 -10.70
C LEU A 1069 -4.35 -24.27 -11.84
N THR A 1070 -3.11 -23.81 -11.75
CA THR A 1070 -2.06 -24.17 -12.71
C THR A 1070 -0.78 -24.66 -12.07
N VAL A 1071 -0.01 -25.39 -12.87
CA VAL A 1071 1.29 -25.99 -12.50
C VAL A 1071 2.46 -25.28 -13.20
N ASP A 1072 2.18 -24.33 -14.09
CA ASP A 1072 3.22 -23.57 -14.80
C ASP A 1072 3.95 -22.61 -13.85
N LYS A 1073 5.26 -22.82 -13.66
CA LYS A 1073 6.12 -21.94 -12.84
C LYS A 1073 6.22 -20.51 -13.40
N ALA A 1074 5.99 -20.32 -14.69
CA ALA A 1074 5.87 -19.00 -15.34
C ALA A 1074 4.41 -18.49 -15.39
N GLY A 1075 3.50 -19.14 -14.66
CA GLY A 1075 2.06 -18.88 -14.57
C GLY A 1075 1.68 -17.46 -14.20
N HIS A 1076 2.44 -16.84 -13.27
CA HIS A 1076 2.04 -15.59 -12.63
C HIS A 1076 1.80 -14.43 -13.62
N ASP A 1077 2.59 -14.33 -14.70
CA ASP A 1077 2.55 -13.17 -15.59
C ASP A 1077 1.28 -13.10 -16.46
N TYR A 1078 0.75 -14.25 -16.89
CA TYR A 1078 -0.46 -14.30 -17.73
C TYR A 1078 -1.73 -14.62 -16.96
N LEU A 1079 -1.64 -15.34 -15.84
CA LEU A 1079 -2.81 -15.60 -15.01
C LEU A 1079 -3.35 -14.30 -14.41
N LYS A 1080 -2.47 -13.33 -14.11
CA LYS A 1080 -2.91 -12.01 -13.64
C LYS A 1080 -3.78 -11.30 -14.69
N SER A 1081 -3.40 -11.35 -15.97
CA SER A 1081 -4.22 -10.76 -17.04
C SER A 1081 -5.44 -11.61 -17.40
N MET A 1082 -5.34 -12.94 -17.28
CA MET A 1082 -6.43 -13.87 -17.57
C MET A 1082 -7.52 -13.87 -16.49
N CYS A 1083 -7.15 -13.93 -15.22
CA CYS A 1083 -8.08 -14.04 -14.10
C CYS A 1083 -8.50 -12.67 -13.54
N GLY A 1084 -7.70 -11.61 -13.74
CA GLY A 1084 -7.96 -10.30 -13.13
C GLY A 1084 -8.05 -10.41 -11.60
N ASP A 1085 -9.18 -9.99 -11.04
CA ASP A 1085 -9.48 -10.06 -9.59
C ASP A 1085 -10.06 -11.43 -9.16
N MET A 1086 -10.03 -12.46 -10.02
CA MET A 1086 -10.55 -13.79 -9.71
C MET A 1086 -9.48 -14.68 -9.10
N GLY A 1087 -9.90 -15.62 -8.23
CA GLY A 1087 -8.98 -16.50 -7.51
C GLY A 1087 -8.21 -17.44 -8.44
N TYR A 1088 -6.88 -17.47 -8.30
CA TYR A 1088 -6.03 -18.45 -8.96
C TYR A 1088 -4.89 -18.92 -8.04
N GLU A 1089 -4.35 -20.12 -8.29
CA GLU A 1089 -3.16 -20.63 -7.60
C GLU A 1089 -2.18 -21.26 -8.59
N VAL A 1090 -0.88 -20.99 -8.35
CA VAL A 1090 0.24 -21.59 -9.09
C VAL A 1090 0.97 -22.57 -8.18
N LEU A 1091 0.91 -23.86 -8.52
CA LEU A 1091 1.60 -24.91 -7.78
C LEU A 1091 3.09 -24.93 -8.13
N THR A 1092 3.94 -24.77 -7.11
CA THR A 1092 5.41 -24.82 -7.27
C THR A 1092 5.94 -26.24 -7.47
N ASP A 1093 5.22 -27.22 -6.92
CA ASP A 1093 5.49 -28.65 -7.02
C ASP A 1093 4.24 -29.41 -7.47
N ILE A 1094 4.29 -30.02 -8.66
CA ILE A 1094 3.18 -30.77 -9.23
C ILE A 1094 2.77 -31.97 -8.37
N TRP A 1095 3.71 -32.56 -7.64
CA TRP A 1095 3.45 -33.71 -6.77
C TRP A 1095 2.50 -33.39 -5.61
N SER A 1096 2.34 -32.10 -5.29
CA SER A 1096 1.41 -31.63 -4.26
C SER A 1096 -0.04 -31.50 -4.73
N LEU A 1097 -0.31 -31.62 -6.04
CA LEU A 1097 -1.65 -31.46 -6.62
C LEU A 1097 -2.72 -32.34 -5.95
N PRO A 1098 -2.48 -33.65 -5.69
CA PRO A 1098 -3.49 -34.51 -5.08
C PRO A 1098 -3.83 -34.14 -3.62
N GLU A 1099 -2.91 -33.48 -2.90
CA GLU A 1099 -3.13 -32.98 -1.54
C GLU A 1099 -3.76 -31.59 -1.53
N ARG A 1100 -3.32 -30.71 -2.45
CA ARG A 1100 -3.74 -29.31 -2.52
C ARG A 1100 -5.15 -29.11 -3.05
N LEU A 1101 -5.56 -29.88 -4.07
CA LEU A 1101 -6.86 -29.70 -4.72
C LEU A 1101 -8.04 -29.80 -3.73
N PRO A 1102 -8.12 -30.82 -2.84
CA PRO A 1102 -9.18 -30.88 -1.82
C PRO A 1102 -9.08 -29.77 -0.76
N MET A 1103 -7.87 -29.34 -0.40
CA MET A 1103 -7.69 -28.23 0.55
C MET A 1103 -8.20 -26.90 -0.01
N LEU A 1104 -7.97 -26.65 -1.30
CA LEU A 1104 -8.43 -25.44 -1.99
C LEU A 1104 -9.94 -25.40 -2.10
N TYR A 1105 -10.54 -26.52 -2.48
CA TYR A 1105 -11.98 -26.65 -2.49
C TYR A 1105 -12.59 -26.33 -1.12
N ARG A 1106 -11.97 -26.81 -0.03
CA ARG A 1106 -12.38 -26.46 1.33
C ARG A 1106 -12.30 -24.95 1.58
N GLN A 1107 -11.19 -24.30 1.23
CA GLN A 1107 -11.05 -22.85 1.43
C GLN A 1107 -12.16 -22.09 0.72
N LEU A 1108 -12.39 -22.41 -0.56
CA LEU A 1108 -13.43 -21.76 -1.38
C LEU A 1108 -14.86 -22.01 -0.87
N THR A 1109 -15.11 -23.19 -0.27
CA THR A 1109 -16.43 -23.53 0.30
C THR A 1109 -16.60 -23.11 1.77
N SER A 1110 -15.54 -22.73 2.47
CA SER A 1110 -15.55 -22.30 3.88
C SER A 1110 -15.64 -20.79 4.09
N VAL A 1111 -15.35 -19.98 3.06
CA VAL A 1111 -15.17 -18.52 3.14
C VAL A 1111 -16.48 -17.73 2.95
N ARG A 1112 -17.67 -18.34 3.12
CA ARG A 1112 -18.96 -17.60 3.01
C ARG A 1112 -20.03 -17.99 4.01
#